data_AF-A0A1F5LAH5-F1
#
_entry.id   AF-A0A1F5LAH5-F1
#
_cell.length_a   1.000
_cell.length_b   1.000
_cell.length_c   1.000
_cell.angle_alpha   90.00
_cell.angle_beta   90.00
_cell.angle_gamma   90.00
#
_symmetry.space_group_name_H-M   'P 1'
#
loop_
_entity.id
_entity.type
_entity.pdbx_description
1 polymer ?
#
loop_
_entity_poly.entity_id
_entity_poly.type
_entity_poly.pdbx_seq_one_letter_code
_entity_poly.pdbx_strand_id
1 'polypeptide(L)'
;MTVAATSQSQAMAETTKRLLAQLANEGLFHRTCFADKLIEPVGPEDLPDMLNPGISLVVLPRSSVHMYGPFEELTQSLVKGFGVAPPAFNELVMVPCLSRQLPALLHHFPEAEHVKSVLAAAKAHAAIRTVSIRGYEFDVKFSLACQITSALRVLPCWSAAAATEMTAFMRKILPEDLWLFGEVAAVTGSQEDKSEARHLTCILRENLEARAQENDEALILVSALMEKPLGGQQTYAEILFDLKTTAEKKKWFTSVGCELHAQNTVARICRKSKTIKGFAVRDLAGVKLHRPTLKKQGFDIDTTGLGTDDLYQVWNRVHHALLQNNVGYMLYALGLEGAEDGWAIVRSTLSEVLKTDDSPIGREMYRYFTKETMPFKSFLGMRMGACFKNSMAIVEKEIPNVLAKRSPWLLQISLASTQDPQNPVLPEQVHPEYRIRESEALQERLADSVSPYGAFPGAAKRLNPHPALLPWQFVKNLETFNEALAIALNNIIERWWTDKEADLPSRMPLGPHVEELLQWVDEATAHGIMPPFHGHQGNLRPDILLPVTDREIPEFRVCEINGRFPISFLHYVATAYEALSGSTWNTPLIEPATKYNVLLESLFDLFDPDSPVHFVKESQGFPSDSPLFGFIEERTGRRPRTVRPGDLRLVPSATSQTGFTLCCVWGADPTVKTPPGSILEVDGEMLETVHQVGLQLYDFELFSLSPEMVRHIAACCRNDPRSVFIAHDKRILGIILQELDSLVYTQRVLSPAQAQTLREHIIPAILPGTAAFRALLQHTHTNPMIKDHYILKPTRDARGAGILLGRNISIEQWQSILTSLDSQDIYSAATQYMLQPLLDLRSFEWFWDEERQVRKSRSVGTYYSVNGRFVGLGMWRTGAVSEDVISASTKDATSVLAVVALNS
;
A
#
# COMPACT_ATOMS: atom_id res chain seq x y z
N MET A 1 -43.80 -24.33 8.20
CA MET A 1 -44.76 -23.35 7.65
C MET A 1 -45.03 -22.21 8.63
N THR A 2 -45.37 -22.48 9.89
CA THR A 2 -45.62 -21.45 10.91
C THR A 2 -44.37 -20.65 11.28
N VAL A 3 -43.22 -21.26 11.55
CA VAL A 3 -42.04 -20.53 12.09
C VAL A 3 -41.54 -19.40 11.18
N ALA A 4 -41.37 -19.62 9.85
CA ALA A 4 -40.83 -18.61 8.92
C ALA A 4 -41.78 -17.42 8.65
N ALA A 5 -43.09 -17.69 8.51
CA ALA A 5 -44.10 -16.65 8.34
C ALA A 5 -44.34 -15.89 9.66
N THR A 6 -44.31 -16.62 10.79
CA THR A 6 -44.40 -16.02 12.13
C THR A 6 -43.16 -15.19 12.41
N SER A 7 -41.95 -15.64 12.03
CA SER A 7 -40.70 -14.90 12.22
C SER A 7 -40.50 -13.73 11.26
N GLN A 8 -41.02 -13.75 10.03
CA GLN A 8 -41.03 -12.58 9.14
C GLN A 8 -42.00 -11.51 9.68
N SER A 9 -43.21 -11.93 10.08
CA SER A 9 -44.19 -11.02 10.70
C SER A 9 -43.72 -10.51 12.07
N GLN A 10 -43.07 -11.36 12.89
CA GLN A 10 -42.48 -10.98 14.17
C GLN A 10 -41.23 -10.13 13.97
N ALA A 11 -40.31 -10.44 13.06
CA ALA A 11 -39.13 -9.61 12.83
C ALA A 11 -39.52 -8.24 12.24
N MET A 12 -40.45 -8.17 11.29
CA MET A 12 -40.93 -6.89 10.76
C MET A 12 -41.71 -6.12 11.84
N ALA A 13 -42.57 -6.79 12.61
CA ALA A 13 -43.26 -6.19 13.74
C ALA A 13 -42.33 -5.84 14.90
N GLU A 14 -41.17 -6.49 15.08
CA GLU A 14 -40.21 -6.30 16.17
C GLU A 14 -39.15 -5.25 15.82
N THR A 15 -38.64 -5.24 14.59
CA THR A 15 -37.83 -4.12 14.06
C THR A 15 -38.63 -2.84 14.16
N THR A 16 -39.93 -2.90 13.82
CA THR A 16 -40.80 -1.73 13.90
C THR A 16 -41.24 -1.47 15.35
N LYS A 17 -41.65 -2.47 16.16
CA LYS A 17 -41.91 -2.31 17.61
C LYS A 17 -40.70 -1.82 18.39
N ARG A 18 -39.45 -2.09 18.01
CA ARG A 18 -38.24 -1.57 18.68
C ARG A 18 -37.83 -0.18 18.19
N LEU A 19 -38.08 0.14 16.91
CA LEU A 19 -38.09 1.53 16.42
C LEU A 19 -39.05 2.39 17.26
N LEU A 20 -40.14 1.76 17.71
CA LEU A 20 -41.25 2.40 18.38
C LEU A 20 -41.16 2.35 19.94
N ALA A 21 -40.72 1.25 20.56
CA ALA A 21 -40.54 1.11 22.01
C ALA A 21 -39.42 2.00 22.57
N GLN A 22 -38.51 2.49 21.72
CA GLN A 22 -37.48 3.46 22.08
C GLN A 22 -37.89 4.93 21.88
N LEU A 23 -39.11 5.21 21.41
CA LEU A 23 -39.71 6.53 21.59
C LEU A 23 -40.06 6.79 23.07
N ALA A 24 -40.06 5.75 23.91
CA ALA A 24 -40.47 5.82 25.32
C ALA A 24 -39.32 5.76 26.36
N ASN A 25 -38.05 5.49 26.00
CA ASN A 25 -36.92 5.56 26.96
C ASN A 25 -35.52 5.68 26.31
N GLU A 26 -34.75 6.65 26.83
CA GLU A 26 -33.30 6.93 26.83
C GLU A 26 -32.41 6.58 25.60
N GLY A 27 -31.88 7.63 24.94
CA GLY A 27 -30.42 7.73 24.75
C GLY A 27 -29.78 7.61 23.36
N LEU A 28 -30.47 7.20 22.28
CA LEU A 28 -29.81 7.07 20.97
C LEU A 28 -30.61 7.70 19.80
N PHE A 29 -29.94 8.59 19.07
CA PHE A 29 -30.51 9.51 18.06
C PHE A 29 -31.03 8.87 16.75
N HIS A 30 -30.86 7.56 16.55
CA HIS A 30 -31.36 6.84 15.36
C HIS A 30 -32.86 6.51 15.44
N ARG A 31 -33.55 6.89 16.52
CA ARG A 31 -34.96 6.55 16.75
C ARG A 31 -35.85 7.76 17.11
N THR A 32 -35.37 8.98 16.85
CA THR A 32 -36.18 10.20 17.00
C THR A 32 -37.23 10.31 15.89
N CYS A 33 -38.47 10.64 16.24
CA CYS A 33 -39.56 10.95 15.30
C CYS A 33 -40.20 12.29 15.69
N PHE A 34 -39.84 13.38 14.99
CA PHE A 34 -40.42 14.70 15.23
C PHE A 34 -41.46 15.02 14.16
N ALA A 35 -42.70 15.26 14.55
CA ALA A 35 -43.73 15.77 13.67
C ALA A 35 -43.38 17.20 13.21
N ASP A 36 -43.62 17.50 11.94
CA ASP A 36 -43.68 18.88 11.47
C ASP A 36 -44.87 19.59 12.14
N LYS A 37 -44.78 20.92 12.30
CA LYS A 37 -45.84 21.76 12.88
C LYS A 37 -47.20 21.62 12.18
N LEU A 38 -47.20 21.15 10.92
CA LEU A 38 -48.40 20.95 10.12
C LEU A 38 -49.15 19.64 10.41
N ILE A 39 -48.58 18.72 11.21
CA ILE A 39 -49.25 17.48 11.60
C ILE A 39 -49.22 17.32 13.12
N GLU A 40 -50.08 16.46 13.66
CA GLU A 40 -50.13 16.19 15.10
C GLU A 40 -48.80 15.59 15.61
N PRO A 41 -48.36 15.98 16.83
CA PRO A 41 -47.21 15.36 17.49
C PRO A 41 -47.30 13.84 17.50
N VAL A 42 -46.14 13.16 17.41
CA VAL A 42 -46.07 11.69 17.44
C VAL A 42 -45.44 11.26 18.76
N GLY A 43 -46.24 10.61 19.61
CA GLY A 43 -45.81 10.01 20.88
C GLY A 43 -45.75 8.47 20.84
N PRO A 44 -45.29 7.83 21.92
CA PRO A 44 -45.34 6.37 22.08
C PRO A 44 -46.76 5.74 22.05
N GLU A 45 -47.80 6.52 22.24
CA GLU A 45 -49.20 6.11 22.14
C GLU A 45 -49.66 5.97 20.67
N ASP A 46 -49.05 6.72 19.74
CA ASP A 46 -49.38 6.73 18.31
C ASP A 46 -48.76 5.55 17.53
N LEU A 47 -47.92 4.75 18.19
CA LEU A 47 -47.13 3.69 17.54
C LEU A 47 -47.98 2.63 16.83
N PRO A 48 -49.09 2.12 17.42
CA PRO A 48 -49.96 1.18 16.73
C PRO A 48 -50.52 1.74 15.43
N ASP A 49 -50.83 3.04 15.40
CA ASP A 49 -51.36 3.74 14.23
C ASP A 49 -50.24 4.04 13.21
N MET A 50 -49.02 4.32 13.65
CA MET A 50 -47.87 4.43 12.74
C MET A 50 -47.52 3.09 12.08
N LEU A 51 -47.77 1.96 12.75
CA LEU A 51 -47.60 0.61 12.23
C LEU A 51 -48.72 0.17 11.30
N ASN A 52 -49.94 0.61 11.59
CA ASN A 52 -51.13 0.27 10.84
C ASN A 52 -51.80 1.57 10.37
N PRO A 53 -51.17 2.34 9.48
CA PRO A 53 -51.65 3.67 9.16
C PRO A 53 -52.98 3.64 8.41
N GLY A 54 -53.79 4.65 8.69
CA GLY A 54 -54.92 5.00 7.83
C GLY A 54 -54.43 5.55 6.49
N ILE A 55 -55.21 5.29 5.44
CA ILE A 55 -54.99 5.86 4.10
C ILE A 55 -56.16 6.78 3.77
N SER A 56 -55.84 7.98 3.33
CA SER A 56 -56.81 8.97 2.85
C SER A 56 -56.72 9.10 1.34
N LEU A 57 -57.86 9.24 0.68
CA LEU A 57 -57.96 9.58 -0.73
C LEU A 57 -58.31 11.07 -0.84
N VAL A 58 -57.54 11.80 -1.64
CA VAL A 58 -57.83 13.18 -2.02
C VAL A 58 -58.08 13.28 -3.52
N VAL A 59 -58.93 14.21 -3.92
CA VAL A 59 -59.15 14.57 -5.32
C VAL A 59 -58.69 16.00 -5.55
N LEU A 60 -58.00 16.26 -6.66
CA LEU A 60 -57.48 17.58 -7.00
C LEU A 60 -57.41 17.77 -8.53
N PRO A 61 -57.29 19.01 -9.03
CA PRO A 61 -57.12 19.26 -10.46
C PRO A 61 -55.89 18.57 -11.02
N ARG A 62 -56.01 17.99 -12.23
CA ARG A 62 -54.90 17.35 -12.94
C ARG A 62 -53.72 18.31 -13.18
N SER A 63 -54.00 19.60 -13.34
CA SER A 63 -52.97 20.65 -13.47
C SER A 63 -52.09 20.80 -12.22
N SER A 64 -52.57 20.36 -11.05
CA SER A 64 -51.85 20.45 -9.77
C SER A 64 -50.85 19.29 -9.56
N VAL A 65 -50.76 18.34 -10.48
CA VAL A 65 -49.88 17.17 -10.34
C VAL A 65 -49.00 16.90 -11.55
N HIS A 66 -47.86 16.28 -11.30
CA HIS A 66 -47.09 15.55 -12.29
C HIS A 66 -47.20 14.06 -12.02
N MET A 67 -47.52 13.27 -13.05
CA MET A 67 -47.64 11.82 -12.98
C MET A 67 -46.61 11.15 -13.87
N TYR A 68 -46.10 10.01 -13.39
CA TYR A 68 -45.09 9.20 -14.04
C TYR A 68 -45.57 7.75 -14.07
N GLY A 69 -45.46 7.10 -15.23
CA GLY A 69 -46.00 5.75 -15.45
C GLY A 69 -47.54 5.71 -15.40
N PRO A 70 -48.13 4.50 -15.41
CA PRO A 70 -49.58 4.29 -15.42
C PRO A 70 -50.21 4.47 -14.02
N PHE A 71 -49.94 5.59 -13.34
CA PHE A 71 -50.32 5.81 -11.93
C PHE A 71 -51.83 5.67 -11.69
N GLU A 72 -52.66 6.32 -12.51
CA GLU A 72 -54.11 6.28 -12.36
C GLU A 72 -54.68 4.89 -12.63
N GLU A 73 -54.19 4.20 -13.67
CA GLU A 73 -54.59 2.83 -13.99
C GLU A 73 -54.28 1.88 -12.83
N LEU A 74 -53.04 1.94 -12.31
CA LEU A 74 -52.61 1.05 -11.23
C LEU A 74 -53.30 1.35 -9.89
N THR A 75 -53.74 2.58 -9.64
CA THR A 75 -54.45 2.95 -8.40
C THR A 75 -55.96 2.67 -8.43
N GLN A 76 -56.55 2.34 -9.58
CA GLN A 76 -57.98 2.04 -9.69
C GLN A 76 -58.43 0.89 -8.79
N SER A 77 -57.64 -0.18 -8.70
CA SER A 77 -57.95 -1.34 -7.86
C SER A 77 -57.94 -0.99 -6.37
N LEU A 78 -57.04 -0.11 -5.95
CA LEU A 78 -56.99 0.45 -4.60
C LEU A 78 -58.24 1.29 -4.29
N VAL A 79 -58.57 2.23 -5.16
CA VAL A 79 -59.73 3.13 -5.01
C VAL A 79 -61.03 2.31 -4.94
N LYS A 80 -61.19 1.32 -5.83
CA LYS A 80 -62.32 0.38 -5.81
C LYS A 80 -62.34 -0.46 -4.53
N GLY A 81 -61.18 -0.92 -4.05
CA GLY A 81 -61.04 -1.66 -2.79
C GLY A 81 -61.48 -0.86 -1.57
N PHE A 82 -61.37 0.48 -1.62
CA PHE A 82 -61.90 1.38 -0.60
C PHE A 82 -63.37 1.75 -0.80
N GLY A 83 -64.05 1.19 -1.81
CA GLY A 83 -65.46 1.44 -2.08
C GLY A 83 -65.72 2.88 -2.53
N VAL A 84 -64.80 3.47 -3.28
CA VAL A 84 -64.91 4.81 -3.86
C VAL A 84 -64.97 4.68 -5.39
N ALA A 85 -65.82 5.47 -6.03
CA ALA A 85 -65.86 5.56 -7.49
C ALA A 85 -64.74 6.51 -7.98
N PRO A 86 -64.08 6.21 -9.10
CA PRO A 86 -63.12 7.15 -9.69
C PRO A 86 -63.81 8.49 -10.04
N PRO A 87 -63.07 9.60 -10.13
CA PRO A 87 -63.65 10.91 -10.42
C PRO A 87 -64.47 10.89 -11.72
N ALA A 88 -65.63 11.57 -11.72
CA ALA A 88 -66.52 11.62 -12.87
C ALA A 88 -65.99 12.48 -14.04
N PHE A 89 -64.97 13.31 -13.78
CA PHE A 89 -64.38 14.26 -14.74
C PHE A 89 -62.91 13.93 -15.00
N ASN A 90 -62.49 13.91 -16.27
CA ASN A 90 -61.10 13.66 -16.67
C ASN A 90 -60.11 14.73 -16.19
N GLU A 91 -60.61 15.89 -15.76
CA GLU A 91 -59.83 17.02 -15.25
C GLU A 91 -59.41 16.85 -13.78
N LEU A 92 -59.96 15.87 -13.07
CA LEU A 92 -59.63 15.56 -11.69
C LEU A 92 -58.80 14.28 -11.59
N VAL A 93 -57.88 14.25 -10.62
CA VAL A 93 -57.05 13.08 -10.29
C VAL A 93 -57.28 12.70 -8.84
N MET A 94 -57.30 11.40 -8.56
CA MET A 94 -57.38 10.88 -7.19
C MET A 94 -56.02 10.39 -6.73
N VAL A 95 -55.55 10.89 -5.59
CA VAL A 95 -54.22 10.56 -5.04
C VAL A 95 -54.38 10.02 -3.61
N PRO A 96 -53.82 8.83 -3.30
CA PRO A 96 -53.77 8.35 -1.93
C PRO A 96 -52.66 9.06 -1.15
N CYS A 97 -52.87 9.28 0.15
CA CYS A 97 -51.86 9.71 1.10
C CYS A 97 -52.04 9.00 2.45
N LEU A 98 -51.03 9.04 3.32
CA LEU A 98 -51.21 8.65 4.72
C LEU A 98 -52.22 9.59 5.37
N SER A 99 -53.15 9.08 6.17
CA SER A 99 -54.14 9.93 6.85
C SER A 99 -53.48 10.97 7.77
N ARG A 100 -52.34 10.62 8.39
CA ARG A 100 -51.55 11.57 9.19
C ARG A 100 -50.87 12.66 8.36
N GLN A 101 -50.61 12.41 7.07
CA GLN A 101 -50.04 13.41 6.15
C GLN A 101 -51.10 14.40 5.65
N LEU A 102 -52.39 14.05 5.74
CA LEU A 102 -53.49 14.81 5.15
C LEU A 102 -53.50 16.30 5.55
N PRO A 103 -53.31 16.70 6.82
CA PRO A 103 -53.29 18.12 7.19
C PRO A 103 -52.19 18.92 6.48
N ALA A 104 -50.98 18.37 6.39
CA ALA A 104 -49.88 19.01 5.67
C ALA A 104 -50.10 19.04 4.16
N LEU A 105 -50.76 18.01 3.60
CA LEU A 105 -51.15 18.00 2.19
C LEU A 105 -52.17 19.11 1.91
N LEU A 106 -53.27 19.19 2.66
CA LEU A 106 -54.30 20.20 2.47
C LEU A 106 -53.78 21.63 2.69
N HIS A 107 -52.76 21.80 3.53
CA HIS A 107 -52.09 23.09 3.71
C HIS A 107 -51.39 23.58 2.44
N HIS A 108 -50.65 22.69 1.75
CA HIS A 108 -49.91 23.04 0.53
C HIS A 108 -50.71 22.88 -0.76
N PHE A 109 -51.86 22.22 -0.70
CA PHE A 109 -52.79 21.99 -1.81
C PHE A 109 -54.22 22.34 -1.35
N PRO A 110 -54.53 23.63 -1.17
CA PRO A 110 -55.84 24.07 -0.68
C PRO A 110 -57.00 23.70 -1.62
N GLU A 111 -56.71 23.40 -2.88
CA GLU A 111 -57.65 22.89 -3.89
C GLU A 111 -57.94 21.39 -3.78
N ALA A 112 -57.20 20.66 -2.94
CA ALA A 112 -57.41 19.24 -2.75
C ALA A 112 -58.62 18.99 -1.83
N GLU A 113 -59.55 18.16 -2.29
CA GLU A 113 -60.72 17.75 -1.51
C GLU A 113 -60.53 16.35 -0.93
N HIS A 114 -60.78 16.20 0.37
CA HIS A 114 -60.77 14.89 1.03
C HIS A 114 -62.02 14.09 0.64
N VAL A 115 -61.80 12.87 0.10
CA VAL A 115 -62.89 12.00 -0.36
C VAL A 115 -63.26 10.97 0.70
N LYS A 116 -62.26 10.24 1.21
CA LYS A 116 -62.47 9.16 2.18
C LYS A 116 -61.19 8.85 2.95
N SER A 117 -61.33 8.48 4.23
CA SER A 117 -60.25 7.87 5.02
C SER A 117 -60.63 6.45 5.39
N VAL A 118 -59.70 5.51 5.24
CA VAL A 118 -59.84 4.13 5.71
C VAL A 118 -58.80 3.90 6.80
N LEU A 119 -59.27 3.73 8.04
CA LEU A 119 -58.41 3.51 9.20
C LEU A 119 -57.77 2.11 9.16
N ALA A 120 -56.54 1.99 9.66
CA ALA A 120 -55.79 0.73 9.69
C ALA A 120 -55.77 -0.04 8.36
N ALA A 121 -55.75 0.69 7.24
CA ALA A 121 -55.86 0.13 5.90
C ALA A 121 -54.58 -0.56 5.43
N ALA A 122 -53.43 -0.21 6.01
CA ALA A 122 -52.12 -0.64 5.55
C ALA A 122 -51.24 -1.14 6.70
N LYS A 123 -50.15 -1.84 6.35
CA LYS A 123 -49.07 -2.20 7.26
C LYS A 123 -47.79 -1.49 6.87
N ALA A 124 -47.21 -0.74 7.80
CA ALA A 124 -45.97 -0.02 7.58
C ALA A 124 -44.76 -0.96 7.54
N HIS A 125 -43.80 -0.63 6.66
CA HIS A 125 -42.49 -1.25 6.58
C HIS A 125 -41.49 -0.52 7.49
N ALA A 126 -40.22 -0.97 7.50
CA ALA A 126 -39.14 -0.35 8.29
C ALA A 126 -38.95 1.17 8.05
N ALA A 127 -39.31 1.68 6.86
CA ALA A 127 -39.25 3.11 6.55
C ALA A 127 -40.43 3.93 7.09
N ILE A 128 -41.44 3.27 7.69
CA ILE A 128 -42.73 3.77 8.18
C ILE A 128 -43.64 4.33 7.08
N ARG A 129 -43.10 5.21 6.22
CA ARG A 129 -43.80 5.84 5.09
C ARG A 129 -44.05 4.92 3.89
N THR A 130 -43.47 3.72 3.90
CA THR A 130 -43.73 2.69 2.89
C THR A 130 -44.66 1.67 3.51
N VAL A 131 -45.77 1.37 2.84
CA VAL A 131 -46.81 0.51 3.39
C VAL A 131 -47.28 -0.52 2.37
N SER A 132 -47.70 -1.69 2.84
CA SER A 132 -48.47 -2.65 2.06
C SER A 132 -49.95 -2.50 2.41
N ILE A 133 -50.82 -2.34 1.42
CA ILE A 133 -52.26 -2.20 1.62
C ILE A 133 -52.92 -3.56 1.38
N ARG A 134 -53.84 -3.97 2.28
CA ARG A 134 -54.46 -5.29 2.19
C ARG A 134 -55.29 -5.41 0.90
N GLY A 135 -55.00 -6.46 0.11
CA GLY A 135 -55.71 -6.72 -1.15
C GLY A 135 -55.27 -5.82 -2.32
N TYR A 136 -54.14 -5.14 -2.19
CA TYR A 136 -53.54 -4.33 -3.25
C TYR A 136 -52.17 -4.89 -3.63
N GLU A 137 -51.86 -4.85 -4.93
CA GLU A 137 -50.71 -5.58 -5.53
C GLU A 137 -49.38 -4.84 -5.39
N PHE A 138 -49.42 -3.56 -5.01
CA PHE A 138 -48.24 -2.70 -4.88
C PHE A 138 -48.02 -2.26 -3.44
N ASP A 139 -46.76 -2.13 -3.05
CA ASP A 139 -46.37 -1.34 -1.90
C ASP A 139 -46.38 0.15 -2.29
N VAL A 140 -46.77 1.01 -1.36
CA VAL A 140 -46.89 2.45 -1.64
C VAL A 140 -45.95 3.23 -0.74
N LYS A 141 -45.07 4.05 -1.33
CA LYS A 141 -44.28 5.04 -0.59
C LYS A 141 -45.02 6.36 -0.59
N PHE A 142 -45.29 6.88 0.60
CA PHE A 142 -45.91 8.18 0.78
C PHE A 142 -44.92 9.21 1.31
N SER A 143 -45.21 10.48 1.05
CA SER A 143 -44.69 11.56 1.88
C SER A 143 -45.24 11.49 3.30
N LEU A 144 -44.36 11.71 4.27
CA LEU A 144 -44.70 11.80 5.68
C LEU A 144 -43.91 12.96 6.30
N ALA A 145 -44.62 13.97 6.79
CA ALA A 145 -44.06 15.16 7.45
C ALA A 145 -43.56 14.86 8.87
N CYS A 146 -42.84 13.75 9.04
CA CYS A 146 -42.12 13.40 10.26
C CYS A 146 -40.62 13.35 9.96
N GLN A 147 -39.83 14.00 10.80
CA GLN A 147 -38.39 13.81 10.85
C GLN A 147 -38.07 12.53 11.64
N ILE A 148 -37.81 11.45 10.92
CA ILE A 148 -37.38 10.17 11.51
C ILE A 148 -35.88 10.05 11.33
N THR A 149 -35.12 9.88 12.43
CA THR A 149 -33.65 10.04 12.53
C THR A 149 -33.23 11.52 12.36
N SER A 150 -32.56 11.87 11.26
CA SER A 150 -32.11 13.22 10.92
C SER A 150 -32.69 13.75 9.61
N ALA A 151 -33.65 13.04 9.01
CA ALA A 151 -34.22 13.39 7.72
C ALA A 151 -35.75 13.47 7.80
N LEU A 152 -36.30 14.54 7.22
CA LEU A 152 -37.72 14.70 6.96
C LEU A 152 -38.18 13.64 5.95
N ARG A 153 -39.21 12.87 6.30
CA ARG A 153 -39.68 11.71 5.53
C ARG A 153 -40.67 12.05 4.40
N VAL A 154 -40.72 13.30 3.98
CA VAL A 154 -41.39 13.73 2.76
C VAL A 154 -40.55 13.27 1.54
N LEU A 155 -41.18 12.78 0.46
CA LEU A 155 -40.48 12.23 -0.71
C LEU A 155 -40.14 13.36 -1.71
N PRO A 156 -38.86 13.57 -2.10
CA PRO A 156 -38.50 14.60 -3.07
C PRO A 156 -39.18 14.41 -4.43
N CYS A 157 -39.59 15.51 -5.07
CA CYS A 157 -40.24 15.47 -6.39
C CYS A 157 -39.38 14.76 -7.46
N TRP A 158 -38.06 14.98 -7.44
CA TRP A 158 -37.13 14.35 -8.40
C TRP A 158 -37.11 12.81 -8.26
N SER A 159 -37.36 12.28 -7.06
CA SER A 159 -37.42 10.82 -6.86
C SER A 159 -38.65 10.21 -7.51
N ALA A 160 -39.77 10.93 -7.57
CA ALA A 160 -40.95 10.50 -8.31
C ALA A 160 -40.70 10.54 -9.82
N ALA A 161 -40.03 11.59 -10.30
CA ALA A 161 -39.68 11.73 -11.72
C ALA A 161 -38.73 10.62 -12.21
N ALA A 162 -37.75 10.23 -11.38
CA ALA A 162 -36.76 9.22 -11.76
C ALA A 162 -37.24 7.77 -11.56
N ALA A 163 -38.36 7.54 -10.88
CA ALA A 163 -38.77 6.20 -10.41
C ALA A 163 -38.89 5.16 -11.54
N THR A 164 -39.64 5.50 -12.58
CA THR A 164 -39.96 4.57 -13.68
C THR A 164 -38.78 4.36 -14.61
N GLU A 165 -38.09 5.44 -14.98
CA GLU A 165 -36.89 5.40 -15.83
C GLU A 165 -35.77 4.60 -15.18
N MET A 166 -35.51 4.83 -13.89
CA MET A 166 -34.49 4.10 -13.14
C MET A 166 -34.84 2.62 -13.02
N THR A 167 -36.10 2.28 -12.77
CA THR A 167 -36.54 0.88 -12.74
C THR A 167 -36.31 0.19 -14.08
N ALA A 168 -36.72 0.83 -15.19
CA ALA A 168 -36.51 0.31 -16.53
C ALA A 168 -35.03 0.16 -16.88
N PHE A 169 -34.20 1.11 -16.46
CA PHE A 169 -32.75 1.08 -16.62
C PHE A 169 -32.11 -0.07 -15.83
N MET A 170 -32.41 -0.20 -14.54
CA MET A 170 -31.82 -1.24 -13.69
C MET A 170 -32.18 -2.64 -14.17
N ARG A 171 -33.40 -2.88 -14.67
CA ARG A 171 -33.78 -4.18 -15.27
C ARG A 171 -32.92 -4.59 -16.47
N LYS A 172 -32.27 -3.65 -17.16
CA LYS A 172 -31.38 -3.96 -18.29
C LYS A 172 -29.96 -4.34 -17.87
N ILE A 173 -29.55 -3.96 -16.66
CA ILE A 173 -28.16 -4.09 -16.19
C ILE A 173 -28.02 -5.12 -15.07
N LEU A 174 -29.03 -5.24 -14.20
CA LEU A 174 -29.01 -6.22 -13.13
C LEU A 174 -29.14 -7.65 -13.68
N PRO A 175 -28.41 -8.63 -13.12
CA PRO A 175 -28.53 -10.02 -13.52
C PRO A 175 -29.91 -10.59 -13.11
N GLU A 176 -30.37 -11.63 -13.81
CA GLU A 176 -31.73 -12.19 -13.64
C GLU A 176 -32.01 -12.75 -12.24
N ASP A 177 -30.98 -13.21 -11.55
CA ASP A 177 -31.06 -13.78 -10.20
C ASP A 177 -31.17 -12.72 -9.09
N LEU A 178 -30.89 -11.45 -9.42
CA LEU A 178 -31.07 -10.31 -8.54
C LEU A 178 -32.42 -9.64 -8.79
N TRP A 179 -33.37 -9.81 -7.86
CA TRP A 179 -34.71 -9.25 -8.03
C TRP A 179 -34.73 -7.76 -7.71
N LEU A 180 -35.60 -7.02 -8.41
CA LEU A 180 -35.80 -5.60 -8.19
C LEU A 180 -37.23 -5.34 -7.72
N PHE A 181 -37.38 -4.66 -6.59
CA PHE A 181 -38.67 -4.05 -6.22
C PHE A 181 -38.85 -2.78 -7.06
N GLY A 182 -39.36 -2.93 -8.28
CA GLY A 182 -39.46 -1.84 -9.25
C GLY A 182 -40.41 -0.75 -8.80
N GLU A 183 -40.04 0.51 -8.99
CA GLU A 183 -40.92 1.67 -8.80
C GLU A 183 -41.56 2.00 -10.16
N VAL A 184 -42.83 1.62 -10.31
CA VAL A 184 -43.49 1.49 -11.61
C VAL A 184 -44.39 2.67 -11.97
N ALA A 185 -44.80 3.46 -10.97
CA ALA A 185 -45.54 4.69 -11.19
C ALA A 185 -45.37 5.64 -10.00
N ALA A 186 -45.55 6.93 -10.24
CA ALA A 186 -45.47 7.95 -9.20
C ALA A 186 -46.33 9.17 -9.52
N VAL A 187 -46.67 9.94 -8.48
CA VAL A 187 -47.32 11.24 -8.57
C VAL A 187 -46.65 12.20 -7.60
N THR A 188 -46.55 13.48 -7.97
CA THR A 188 -46.03 14.58 -7.13
C THR A 188 -46.75 15.88 -7.49
N GLY A 189 -46.64 16.91 -6.64
CA GLY A 189 -47.19 18.23 -6.94
C GLY A 189 -46.51 18.92 -8.14
N SER A 190 -47.25 19.76 -8.85
CA SER A 190 -46.76 20.57 -9.96
C SER A 190 -46.31 21.97 -9.56
N GLN A 191 -46.40 22.35 -8.27
CA GLN A 191 -45.99 23.67 -7.80
C GLN A 191 -44.52 23.98 -8.17
N GLU A 192 -44.24 25.27 -8.36
CA GLU A 192 -42.88 25.77 -8.60
C GLU A 192 -41.98 25.48 -7.39
N ASP A 193 -42.48 25.72 -6.17
CA ASP A 193 -41.76 25.38 -4.94
C ASP A 193 -41.77 23.86 -4.72
N LYS A 194 -40.62 23.23 -5.00
CA LYS A 194 -40.42 21.79 -4.82
C LYS A 194 -40.39 21.35 -3.37
N SER A 195 -40.25 22.26 -2.41
CA SER A 195 -40.34 21.98 -0.97
C SER A 195 -41.78 21.81 -0.51
N GLU A 196 -42.73 22.47 -1.18
CA GLU A 196 -44.18 22.32 -0.95
C GLU A 196 -44.75 21.17 -1.79
N ALA A 197 -44.42 21.13 -3.09
CA ALA A 197 -44.94 20.13 -4.04
C ALA A 197 -44.70 18.68 -3.58
N ARG A 198 -43.59 18.45 -2.87
CA ARG A 198 -43.21 17.13 -2.35
C ARG A 198 -44.16 16.57 -1.29
N HIS A 199 -45.04 17.38 -0.69
CA HIS A 199 -45.98 16.90 0.34
C HIS A 199 -47.10 15.99 -0.22
N LEU A 200 -47.35 16.04 -1.54
CA LEU A 200 -48.27 15.14 -2.26
C LEU A 200 -47.61 13.84 -2.74
N THR A 201 -46.27 13.78 -2.76
CA THR A 201 -45.55 12.71 -3.46
C THR A 201 -45.94 11.31 -2.99
N CYS A 202 -46.29 10.46 -3.96
CA CYS A 202 -46.65 9.06 -3.79
C CYS A 202 -45.99 8.21 -4.88
N ILE A 203 -45.35 7.10 -4.53
CA ILE A 203 -44.64 6.19 -5.45
C ILE A 203 -45.15 4.77 -5.26
N LEU A 204 -45.60 4.13 -6.35
CA LEU A 204 -46.00 2.73 -6.39
C LEU A 204 -44.78 1.84 -6.66
N ARG A 205 -44.62 0.82 -5.82
CA ARG A 205 -43.54 -0.16 -5.90
C ARG A 205 -44.12 -1.56 -5.99
N GLU A 206 -43.57 -2.39 -6.86
CA GLU A 206 -43.93 -3.80 -6.95
C GLU A 206 -43.81 -4.49 -5.60
N ASN A 207 -44.78 -5.35 -5.28
CA ASN A 207 -44.71 -6.27 -4.15
C ASN A 207 -44.27 -7.66 -4.66
N LEU A 208 -43.18 -8.20 -4.11
CA LEU A 208 -42.61 -9.47 -4.56
C LEU A 208 -43.04 -10.68 -3.71
N GLU A 209 -43.93 -10.51 -2.73
CA GLU A 209 -44.35 -11.61 -1.83
C GLU A 209 -45.09 -12.72 -2.57
N ALA A 210 -45.93 -12.39 -3.56
CA ALA A 210 -46.63 -13.39 -4.37
C ALA A 210 -45.63 -14.26 -5.15
N ARG A 211 -44.66 -13.63 -5.82
CA ARG A 211 -43.57 -14.32 -6.53
C ARG A 211 -42.72 -15.18 -5.59
N ALA A 212 -42.41 -14.68 -4.40
CA ALA A 212 -41.68 -15.45 -3.40
C ALA A 212 -42.48 -16.67 -2.92
N GLN A 213 -43.79 -16.52 -2.73
CA GLN A 213 -44.67 -17.61 -2.33
C GLN A 213 -44.75 -18.70 -3.40
N GLU A 214 -44.86 -18.33 -4.69
CA GLU A 214 -44.82 -19.27 -5.81
C GLU A 214 -43.52 -20.09 -5.85
N ASN A 215 -42.40 -19.48 -5.44
CA ASN A 215 -41.08 -20.11 -5.41
C ASN A 215 -40.76 -20.86 -4.10
N ASP A 216 -41.70 -20.95 -3.14
CA ASP A 216 -41.45 -21.48 -1.78
C ASP A 216 -40.29 -20.75 -1.05
N GLU A 217 -40.21 -19.44 -1.30
CA GLU A 217 -39.23 -18.51 -0.74
C GLU A 217 -39.89 -17.56 0.29
N ALA A 218 -39.08 -17.06 1.22
CA ALA A 218 -39.40 -15.97 2.14
C ALA A 218 -38.48 -14.78 1.87
N LEU A 219 -39.04 -13.58 1.95
CA LEU A 219 -38.32 -12.32 1.75
C LEU A 219 -38.01 -11.70 3.11
N ILE A 220 -36.72 -11.65 3.47
CA ILE A 220 -36.29 -11.13 4.78
C ILE A 220 -35.32 -9.97 4.58
N LEU A 221 -35.57 -8.85 5.24
CA LEU A 221 -34.64 -7.73 5.23
C LEU A 221 -33.32 -8.13 5.85
N VAL A 222 -32.22 -7.83 5.16
CA VAL A 222 -30.87 -8.15 5.67
C VAL A 222 -30.60 -7.43 6.99
N SER A 223 -31.06 -6.18 7.14
CA SER A 223 -30.97 -5.46 8.42
C SER A 223 -31.73 -6.15 9.56
N ALA A 224 -32.82 -6.86 9.27
CA ALA A 224 -33.58 -7.57 10.30
C ALA A 224 -32.85 -8.83 10.78
N LEU A 225 -32.04 -9.47 9.92
CA LEU A 225 -31.24 -10.64 10.31
C LEU A 225 -30.15 -10.31 11.34
N MET A 226 -29.63 -9.07 11.30
CA MET A 226 -28.61 -8.58 12.25
C MET A 226 -29.18 -8.23 13.63
N GLU A 227 -30.50 -8.07 13.74
CA GLU A 227 -31.17 -7.67 14.97
C GLU A 227 -31.38 -8.85 15.93
N LYS A 228 -31.57 -8.54 17.21
CA LYS A 228 -31.86 -9.52 18.27
C LYS A 228 -33.32 -9.39 18.74
N PRO A 229 -34.02 -10.46 19.18
CA PRO A 229 -35.30 -10.33 19.87
C PRO A 229 -35.19 -9.51 21.16
N LEU A 230 -36.25 -8.83 21.62
CA LEU A 230 -36.26 -8.13 22.91
C LEU A 230 -35.84 -9.05 24.07
N GLY A 231 -34.82 -8.63 24.83
CA GLY A 231 -34.21 -9.43 25.90
C GLY A 231 -33.36 -10.62 25.45
N GLY A 232 -33.24 -10.88 24.14
CA GLY A 232 -32.47 -11.97 23.57
C GLY A 232 -30.99 -11.63 23.34
N GLN A 233 -30.13 -12.64 23.47
CA GLN A 233 -28.68 -12.54 23.21
C GLN A 233 -28.29 -12.92 21.78
N GLN A 234 -29.13 -13.70 21.11
CA GLN A 234 -28.93 -14.18 19.74
C GLN A 234 -29.63 -13.28 18.73
N THR A 235 -29.02 -13.12 17.57
CA THR A 235 -29.57 -12.46 16.39
C THR A 235 -30.64 -13.33 15.72
N TYR A 236 -31.49 -12.71 14.90
CA TYR A 236 -32.44 -13.44 14.06
C TYR A 236 -31.73 -14.36 13.06
N ALA A 237 -30.54 -13.99 12.57
CA ALA A 237 -29.71 -14.90 11.78
C ALA A 237 -29.36 -16.17 12.59
N GLU A 238 -28.84 -16.02 13.81
CA GLU A 238 -28.51 -17.17 14.66
C GLU A 238 -29.72 -18.06 14.95
N ILE A 239 -30.88 -17.45 15.22
CA ILE A 239 -32.12 -18.18 15.54
C ILE A 239 -32.68 -18.89 14.31
N LEU A 240 -32.79 -18.21 13.17
CA LEU A 240 -33.43 -18.75 11.97
C LEU A 240 -32.62 -19.89 11.36
N PHE A 241 -31.30 -19.75 11.35
CA PHE A 241 -30.37 -20.70 10.72
C PHE A 241 -29.71 -21.66 11.71
N ASP A 242 -30.10 -21.65 12.99
CA ASP A 242 -29.57 -22.52 14.06
C ASP A 242 -28.03 -22.44 14.21
N LEU A 243 -27.48 -21.22 14.15
CA LEU A 243 -26.03 -20.98 14.20
C LEU A 243 -25.57 -20.93 15.66
N LYS A 244 -24.86 -21.97 16.13
CA LYS A 244 -24.45 -22.11 17.54
C LYS A 244 -22.96 -21.82 17.75
N THR A 245 -22.14 -22.16 16.76
CA THR A 245 -20.68 -22.08 16.84
C THR A 245 -20.11 -21.04 15.90
N THR A 246 -18.90 -20.55 16.20
CA THR A 246 -18.16 -19.63 15.30
C THR A 246 -17.94 -20.23 13.91
N ALA A 247 -17.69 -21.55 13.81
CA ALA A 247 -17.49 -22.23 12.53
C ALA A 247 -18.77 -22.24 11.67
N GLU A 248 -19.93 -22.51 12.27
CA GLU A 248 -21.23 -22.45 11.59
C GLU A 248 -21.55 -21.02 11.13
N LYS A 249 -21.27 -20.03 11.98
CA LYS A 249 -21.43 -18.60 11.63
C LYS A 249 -20.55 -18.20 10.45
N LYS A 250 -19.27 -18.59 10.45
CA LYS A 250 -18.33 -18.34 9.32
C LYS A 250 -18.83 -18.98 8.03
N LYS A 251 -19.23 -20.26 8.08
CA LYS A 251 -19.75 -21.00 6.91
C LYS A 251 -21.07 -20.44 6.39
N TRP A 252 -21.96 -19.99 7.28
CA TRP A 252 -23.19 -19.33 6.86
C TRP A 252 -22.87 -17.98 6.21
N PHE A 253 -21.99 -17.19 6.82
CA PHE A 253 -21.60 -15.87 6.33
C PHE A 253 -20.98 -15.91 4.93
N THR A 254 -20.14 -16.90 4.61
CA THR A 254 -19.60 -17.09 3.25
C THR A 254 -20.68 -17.37 2.19
N SER A 255 -21.85 -17.86 2.60
CA SER A 255 -23.00 -18.09 1.71
C SER A 255 -23.93 -16.87 1.57
N VAL A 256 -23.66 -15.78 2.29
CA VAL A 256 -24.45 -14.53 2.24
C VAL A 256 -23.83 -13.57 1.23
N GLY A 257 -24.49 -13.39 0.09
CA GLY A 257 -24.20 -12.28 -0.82
C GLY A 257 -24.76 -10.96 -0.31
N CYS A 258 -24.00 -10.15 0.41
CA CYS A 258 -24.47 -8.81 0.75
C CYS A 258 -24.42 -7.90 -0.47
N GLU A 259 -25.50 -7.16 -0.71
CA GLU A 259 -25.57 -6.11 -1.73
C GLU A 259 -26.07 -4.82 -1.08
N LEU A 260 -25.52 -3.66 -1.44
CA LEU A 260 -25.95 -2.32 -0.99
C LEU A 260 -26.14 -2.18 0.55
N HIS A 261 -26.80 -1.10 0.99
CA HIS A 261 -27.12 -0.85 2.39
C HIS A 261 -28.17 -1.86 2.90
N ALA A 262 -28.01 -2.37 4.13
CA ALA A 262 -28.80 -3.50 4.65
C ALA A 262 -30.34 -3.30 4.65
N GLN A 263 -30.83 -2.06 4.74
CA GLN A 263 -32.28 -1.76 4.65
C GLN A 263 -32.84 -1.80 3.21
N ASN A 264 -31.97 -1.70 2.21
CA ASN A 264 -32.29 -1.70 0.79
C ASN A 264 -32.13 -3.09 0.15
N THR A 265 -31.84 -4.08 0.98
CA THR A 265 -31.48 -5.44 0.55
C THR A 265 -32.33 -6.45 1.29
N VAL A 266 -32.91 -7.36 0.51
CA VAL A 266 -33.82 -8.40 0.97
C VAL A 266 -33.23 -9.74 0.57
N ALA A 267 -32.94 -10.59 1.54
CA ALA A 267 -32.51 -11.95 1.31
C ALA A 267 -33.70 -12.82 0.91
N ARG A 268 -33.55 -13.60 -0.17
CA ARG A 268 -34.50 -14.62 -0.61
C ARG A 268 -34.10 -15.95 0.01
N ILE A 269 -34.94 -16.50 0.87
CA ILE A 269 -34.61 -17.70 1.66
C ILE A 269 -35.62 -18.81 1.35
N CYS A 270 -35.15 -19.99 0.96
CA CYS A 270 -36.04 -21.14 0.78
C CYS A 270 -36.67 -21.55 2.12
N ARG A 271 -38.00 -21.66 2.16
CA ARG A 271 -38.76 -21.97 3.39
C ARG A 271 -38.48 -23.37 3.93
N LYS A 272 -38.13 -24.32 3.05
CA LYS A 272 -37.85 -25.72 3.40
C LYS A 272 -36.39 -25.94 3.83
N SER A 273 -35.44 -25.61 2.97
CA SER A 273 -34.02 -25.86 3.21
C SER A 273 -33.34 -24.81 4.08
N LYS A 274 -33.98 -23.65 4.28
CA LYS A 274 -33.38 -22.45 4.88
C LYS A 274 -32.11 -21.98 4.17
N THR A 275 -31.93 -22.31 2.90
CA THR A 275 -30.78 -21.81 2.12
C THR A 275 -31.11 -20.45 1.50
N ILE A 276 -30.12 -19.57 1.43
CA ILE A 276 -30.23 -18.32 0.69
C ILE A 276 -30.23 -18.66 -0.81
N LYS A 277 -31.24 -18.19 -1.54
CA LYS A 277 -31.45 -18.43 -2.98
C LYS A 277 -31.02 -17.25 -3.85
N GLY A 278 -30.82 -16.09 -3.25
CA GLY A 278 -30.43 -14.85 -3.92
C GLY A 278 -30.88 -13.64 -3.12
N PHE A 279 -30.85 -12.47 -3.76
CA PHE A 279 -31.20 -11.20 -3.15
C PHE A 279 -32.22 -10.43 -3.99
N ALA A 280 -32.84 -9.45 -3.34
CA ALA A 280 -33.68 -8.47 -3.99
C ALA A 280 -33.32 -7.07 -3.47
N VAL A 281 -33.25 -6.10 -4.37
CA VAL A 281 -32.87 -4.71 -4.07
C VAL A 281 -34.05 -3.76 -4.22
N ARG A 282 -34.03 -2.68 -3.44
CA ARG A 282 -35.08 -1.65 -3.42
C ARG A 282 -34.51 -0.28 -3.11
N ASP A 283 -35.31 0.76 -3.37
CA ASP A 283 -35.00 2.17 -3.06
C ASP A 283 -33.78 2.72 -3.84
N LEU A 284 -34.01 2.99 -5.12
CA LEU A 284 -32.98 3.35 -6.10
C LEU A 284 -32.58 4.84 -6.06
N ALA A 285 -33.32 5.68 -5.34
CA ALA A 285 -33.00 7.10 -5.16
C ALA A 285 -31.60 7.33 -4.55
N GLY A 286 -31.06 6.31 -3.87
CA GLY A 286 -29.73 6.31 -3.29
C GLY A 286 -28.62 5.78 -4.20
N VAL A 287 -28.84 5.54 -5.49
CA VAL A 287 -27.82 5.03 -6.42
C VAL A 287 -26.97 6.19 -6.99
N LYS A 288 -25.70 5.92 -7.32
CA LYS A 288 -24.81 6.86 -8.02
C LYS A 288 -24.16 6.12 -9.18
N LEU A 289 -24.23 6.70 -10.37
CA LEU A 289 -23.84 6.04 -11.62
C LEU A 289 -22.63 6.74 -12.25
N HIS A 290 -21.63 5.98 -12.70
CA HIS A 290 -20.45 6.55 -13.36
C HIS A 290 -20.75 6.80 -14.85
N ARG A 291 -20.91 8.08 -15.22
CA ARG A 291 -21.32 8.52 -16.57
C ARG A 291 -20.37 8.00 -17.65
N PRO A 292 -19.03 8.15 -17.54
CA PRO A 292 -18.11 7.65 -18.56
C PRO A 292 -18.18 6.14 -18.80
N THR A 293 -18.38 5.33 -17.76
CA THR A 293 -18.46 3.86 -17.91
C THR A 293 -19.73 3.45 -18.65
N LEU A 294 -20.87 4.04 -18.27
CA LEU A 294 -22.16 3.70 -18.86
C LEU A 294 -22.28 4.20 -20.31
N LYS A 295 -21.76 5.39 -20.61
CA LYS A 295 -21.69 5.89 -22.00
C LYS A 295 -20.89 4.96 -22.91
N LYS A 296 -19.76 4.41 -22.43
CA LYS A 296 -18.97 3.41 -23.17
C LYS A 296 -19.73 2.11 -23.43
N GLN A 297 -20.70 1.78 -22.58
CA GLN A 297 -21.57 0.59 -22.70
C GLN A 297 -22.86 0.88 -23.49
N GLY A 298 -23.00 2.08 -24.07
CA GLY A 298 -24.17 2.45 -24.87
C GLY A 298 -25.38 2.94 -24.07
N PHE A 299 -25.20 3.25 -22.79
CA PHE A 299 -26.25 3.81 -21.94
C PHE A 299 -26.08 5.34 -21.81
N ASP A 300 -27.14 6.08 -22.13
CA ASP A 300 -27.24 7.50 -21.82
C ASP A 300 -28.02 7.70 -20.52
N ILE A 301 -27.39 8.36 -19.55
CA ILE A 301 -27.95 8.62 -18.22
C ILE A 301 -27.95 10.11 -17.86
N ASP A 302 -27.68 11.00 -18.83
CA ASP A 302 -27.57 12.44 -18.59
C ASP A 302 -28.89 13.05 -18.09
N THR A 303 -30.03 12.41 -18.35
CA THR A 303 -31.37 12.81 -17.90
C THR A 303 -31.66 12.50 -16.43
N THR A 304 -30.90 11.62 -15.77
CA THR A 304 -31.27 11.06 -14.47
C THR A 304 -30.84 11.89 -13.25
N GLY A 305 -29.94 12.86 -13.41
CA GLY A 305 -29.36 13.65 -12.30
C GLY A 305 -28.51 12.85 -11.29
N LEU A 306 -28.40 11.52 -11.46
CA LEU A 306 -27.72 10.58 -10.56
C LEU A 306 -26.30 10.24 -11.03
N GLY A 307 -25.86 10.81 -12.14
CA GLY A 307 -24.54 10.60 -12.72
C GLY A 307 -23.40 11.27 -11.95
N THR A 308 -22.19 10.74 -12.12
CA THR A 308 -20.91 11.38 -11.74
C THR A 308 -19.83 11.03 -12.76
N ASP A 309 -18.86 11.92 -12.96
CA ASP A 309 -17.66 11.66 -13.77
C ASP A 309 -16.49 11.14 -12.92
N ASP A 310 -16.67 11.14 -11.61
CA ASP A 310 -15.67 10.64 -10.65
C ASP A 310 -16.01 9.20 -10.24
N LEU A 311 -15.23 8.25 -10.75
CA LEU A 311 -15.36 6.83 -10.44
C LEU A 311 -15.18 6.54 -8.94
N TYR A 312 -14.31 7.27 -8.26
CA TYR A 312 -14.01 7.07 -6.85
C TYR A 312 -15.19 7.43 -5.95
N GLN A 313 -16.05 8.37 -6.34
CA GLN A 313 -17.30 8.64 -5.62
C GLN A 313 -18.25 7.44 -5.65
N VAL A 314 -18.27 6.67 -6.73
CA VAL A 314 -19.07 5.43 -6.81
C VAL A 314 -18.46 4.37 -5.90
N TRP A 315 -17.14 4.18 -5.95
CA TRP A 315 -16.41 3.23 -5.11
C TRP A 315 -16.54 3.55 -3.62
N ASN A 316 -16.39 4.82 -3.21
CA ASN A 316 -16.62 5.26 -1.83
C ASN A 316 -18.04 4.94 -1.35
N ARG A 317 -19.04 5.13 -2.22
CA ARG A 317 -20.43 4.84 -1.89
C ARG A 317 -20.68 3.35 -1.73
N VAL A 318 -20.10 2.51 -2.60
CA VAL A 318 -20.15 1.05 -2.48
C VAL A 318 -19.47 0.62 -1.18
N HIS A 319 -18.24 1.08 -0.93
CA HIS A 319 -17.50 0.73 0.28
C HIS A 319 -18.27 1.12 1.55
N HIS A 320 -18.85 2.32 1.58
CA HIS A 320 -19.64 2.75 2.72
C HIS A 320 -20.94 1.95 2.90
N ALA A 321 -21.73 1.80 1.84
CA ALA A 321 -23.05 1.18 1.93
C ALA A 321 -22.97 -0.34 2.14
N LEU A 322 -22.10 -1.02 1.38
CA LEU A 322 -21.96 -2.47 1.38
C LEU A 322 -20.97 -2.94 2.45
N LEU A 323 -19.73 -2.43 2.44
CA LEU A 323 -18.67 -3.01 3.27
C LEU A 323 -18.77 -2.52 4.71
N GLN A 324 -18.90 -1.21 4.93
CA GLN A 324 -18.96 -0.63 6.28
C GLN A 324 -20.34 -0.84 6.93
N ASN A 325 -21.43 -0.44 6.26
CA ASN A 325 -22.77 -0.39 6.88
C ASN A 325 -23.59 -1.67 6.75
N ASN A 326 -23.15 -2.66 5.99
CA ASN A 326 -23.88 -3.93 5.83
C ASN A 326 -23.01 -5.12 6.28
N VAL A 327 -21.93 -5.42 5.55
CA VAL A 327 -21.01 -6.53 5.87
C VAL A 327 -20.36 -6.36 7.26
N GLY A 328 -19.81 -5.17 7.55
CA GLY A 328 -19.18 -4.89 8.85
C GLY A 328 -20.15 -5.04 10.02
N TYR A 329 -21.37 -4.51 9.91
CA TYR A 329 -22.40 -4.69 10.93
C TYR A 329 -22.85 -6.16 11.09
N MET A 330 -22.94 -6.93 10.00
CA MET A 330 -23.24 -8.36 10.09
C MET A 330 -22.14 -9.13 10.82
N LEU A 331 -20.86 -8.85 10.51
CA LEU A 331 -19.72 -9.44 11.20
C LEU A 331 -19.75 -9.12 12.70
N TYR A 332 -19.99 -7.84 13.04
CA TYR A 332 -20.14 -7.41 14.43
C TYR A 332 -21.32 -8.13 15.12
N ALA A 333 -22.50 -8.15 14.50
CA ALA A 333 -23.71 -8.73 15.07
C ALA A 333 -23.57 -10.24 15.35
N LEU A 334 -22.85 -10.96 14.50
CA LEU A 334 -22.56 -12.40 14.67
C LEU A 334 -21.40 -12.67 15.65
N GLY A 335 -20.65 -11.64 16.07
CA GLY A 335 -19.45 -11.78 16.88
C GLY A 335 -18.23 -12.30 16.09
N LEU A 336 -18.17 -12.03 14.79
CA LEU A 336 -17.09 -12.45 13.89
C LEU A 336 -16.03 -11.37 13.64
N GLU A 337 -16.28 -10.11 14.01
CA GLU A 337 -15.36 -9.00 13.76
C GLU A 337 -14.01 -9.15 14.49
N GLY A 338 -14.01 -9.64 15.74
CA GLY A 338 -12.82 -9.83 16.57
C GLY A 338 -12.21 -11.24 16.52
N ALA A 339 -12.81 -12.18 15.78
CA ALA A 339 -12.19 -13.47 15.51
C ALA A 339 -11.19 -13.32 14.36
N GLU A 340 -10.02 -13.96 14.43
CA GLU A 340 -8.88 -13.77 13.51
C GLU A 340 -9.20 -13.88 12.00
N ASP A 341 -10.38 -14.39 11.60
CA ASP A 341 -10.72 -14.67 10.20
C ASP A 341 -11.95 -13.94 9.61
N GLY A 342 -12.69 -13.12 10.36
CA GLY A 342 -13.97 -12.54 9.87
C GLY A 342 -13.79 -11.66 8.62
N TRP A 343 -12.88 -10.69 8.69
CA TRP A 343 -12.53 -9.85 7.54
C TRP A 343 -11.65 -10.56 6.51
N ALA A 344 -10.97 -11.65 6.87
CA ALA A 344 -10.22 -12.48 5.92
C ALA A 344 -11.13 -13.14 4.90
N ILE A 345 -12.30 -13.64 5.35
CA ILE A 345 -13.35 -14.14 4.46
C ILE A 345 -13.77 -13.08 3.45
N VAL A 346 -14.08 -11.86 3.93
CA VAL A 346 -14.51 -10.75 3.04
C VAL A 346 -13.43 -10.40 2.02
N ARG A 347 -12.17 -10.32 2.44
CA ARG A 347 -11.04 -10.09 1.51
C ARG A 347 -10.91 -11.19 0.47
N SER A 348 -11.03 -12.46 0.88
CA SER A 348 -10.94 -13.61 -0.03
C SER A 348 -12.04 -13.53 -1.08
N THR A 349 -13.29 -13.34 -0.65
CA THR A 349 -14.44 -13.24 -1.57
C THR A 349 -14.33 -12.01 -2.49
N LEU A 350 -13.92 -10.85 -1.97
CA LEU A 350 -13.69 -9.66 -2.80
C LEU A 350 -12.57 -9.91 -3.82
N SER A 351 -11.50 -10.59 -3.43
CA SER A 351 -10.38 -10.92 -4.32
C SER A 351 -10.84 -11.89 -5.41
N GLU A 352 -11.60 -12.92 -5.08
CA GLU A 352 -12.15 -13.89 -6.04
C GLU A 352 -13.08 -13.22 -7.06
N VAL A 353 -13.95 -12.32 -6.61
CA VAL A 353 -14.91 -11.63 -7.48
C VAL A 353 -14.25 -10.55 -8.34
N LEU A 354 -13.27 -9.81 -7.79
CA LEU A 354 -12.69 -8.64 -8.46
C LEU A 354 -11.37 -8.92 -9.19
N LYS A 355 -10.56 -9.90 -8.75
CA LYS A 355 -9.28 -10.25 -9.38
C LYS A 355 -9.39 -11.44 -10.33
N THR A 356 -10.37 -11.42 -11.22
CA THR A 356 -10.35 -12.31 -12.38
C THR A 356 -9.21 -11.91 -13.31
N ASP A 357 -8.52 -12.89 -13.93
CA ASP A 357 -7.25 -12.68 -14.64
C ASP A 357 -7.33 -11.58 -15.73
N ASP A 358 -8.51 -11.35 -16.30
CA ASP A 358 -8.76 -10.42 -17.41
C ASP A 358 -9.33 -9.03 -17.02
N SER A 359 -9.45 -8.67 -15.72
CA SER A 359 -10.08 -7.40 -15.30
C SER A 359 -9.11 -6.40 -14.63
N PRO A 360 -8.46 -5.49 -15.39
CA PRO A 360 -7.64 -4.41 -14.83
C PRO A 360 -8.41 -3.52 -13.84
N ILE A 361 -9.67 -3.20 -14.14
CA ILE A 361 -10.51 -2.33 -13.30
C ILE A 361 -10.93 -3.02 -12.00
N GLY A 362 -11.12 -4.34 -12.03
CA GLY A 362 -11.43 -5.12 -10.82
C GLY A 362 -10.23 -5.16 -9.87
N ARG A 363 -9.01 -5.33 -10.39
CA ARG A 363 -7.77 -5.22 -9.60
C ARG A 363 -7.60 -3.85 -8.96
N GLU A 364 -7.87 -2.78 -9.72
CA GLU A 364 -7.83 -1.40 -9.21
C GLU A 364 -8.88 -1.16 -8.12
N MET A 365 -10.12 -1.61 -8.32
CA MET A 365 -11.19 -1.50 -7.33
C MET A 365 -10.86 -2.27 -6.04
N TYR A 366 -10.31 -3.49 -6.15
CA TYR A 366 -9.85 -4.26 -4.99
C TYR A 366 -8.78 -3.50 -4.22
N ARG A 367 -7.75 -2.98 -4.90
CA ARG A 367 -6.70 -2.16 -4.29
C ARG A 367 -7.29 -0.96 -3.56
N TYR A 368 -8.26 -0.28 -4.18
CA TYR A 368 -8.94 0.86 -3.58
C TYR A 368 -9.69 0.49 -2.30
N PHE A 369 -10.45 -0.62 -2.31
CA PHE A 369 -11.21 -1.11 -1.16
C PHE A 369 -10.34 -1.66 -0.03
N THR A 370 -9.07 -2.00 -0.28
CA THR A 370 -8.15 -2.52 0.76
C THR A 370 -7.05 -1.55 1.16
N LYS A 371 -7.10 -0.27 0.72
CA LYS A 371 -6.13 0.75 1.11
C LYS A 371 -6.22 1.04 2.63
N GLU A 372 -5.16 1.59 3.23
CA GLU A 372 -5.02 1.72 4.70
C GLU A 372 -6.12 2.52 5.39
N THR A 373 -6.66 3.54 4.73
CA THR A 373 -7.78 4.36 5.24
C THR A 373 -8.91 4.42 4.23
N MET A 374 -10.13 4.67 4.67
CA MET A 374 -11.26 4.92 3.77
C MET A 374 -12.08 6.11 4.27
N PRO A 375 -12.70 6.89 3.37
CA PRO A 375 -13.63 7.93 3.76
C PRO A 375 -14.86 7.31 4.43
N PHE A 376 -15.29 7.95 5.51
CA PHE A 376 -16.46 7.55 6.29
C PHE A 376 -17.32 8.77 6.61
N LYS A 377 -18.64 8.60 6.50
CA LYS A 377 -19.60 9.68 6.78
C LYS A 377 -19.71 9.95 8.27
N SER A 378 -19.41 11.18 8.68
CA SER A 378 -19.53 11.62 10.06
C SER A 378 -20.97 12.04 10.37
N PHE A 379 -21.89 11.08 10.52
CA PHE A 379 -23.32 11.39 10.73
C PHE A 379 -23.58 12.30 11.95
N LEU A 380 -22.87 12.08 13.05
CA LEU A 380 -22.97 12.95 14.24
C LEU A 380 -22.39 14.34 13.95
N GLY A 381 -21.25 14.43 13.25
CA GLY A 381 -20.65 15.69 12.83
C GLY A 381 -21.55 16.50 11.90
N MET A 382 -22.17 15.84 10.92
CA MET A 382 -23.16 16.43 10.02
C MET A 382 -24.36 16.97 10.79
N ARG A 383 -24.88 16.22 11.78
CA ARG A 383 -26.01 16.67 12.61
C ARG A 383 -25.66 17.87 13.48
N MET A 384 -24.50 17.86 14.13
CA MET A 384 -24.01 19.02 14.89
C MET A 384 -23.82 20.23 13.95
N GLY A 385 -23.24 20.02 12.77
CA GLY A 385 -23.10 21.06 11.74
C GLY A 385 -24.43 21.67 11.30
N ALA A 386 -25.47 20.85 11.11
CA ALA A 386 -26.81 21.33 10.79
C ALA A 386 -27.40 22.20 11.92
N CYS A 387 -27.17 21.84 13.19
CA CYS A 387 -27.64 22.62 14.34
C CYS A 387 -26.88 23.93 14.56
N PHE A 388 -25.57 23.98 14.29
CA PHE A 388 -24.72 25.13 14.62
C PHE A 388 -24.38 26.05 13.45
N LYS A 389 -24.38 25.53 12.21
CA LYS A 389 -23.89 26.23 11.02
C LYS A 389 -24.92 26.30 9.89
N ASN A 390 -26.17 25.84 10.12
CA ASN A 390 -27.22 25.72 9.09
C ASN A 390 -26.75 25.03 7.79
N SER A 391 -25.75 24.15 7.88
CA SER A 391 -25.20 23.43 6.73
C SER A 391 -25.46 21.94 6.89
N MET A 392 -26.13 21.35 5.90
CA MET A 392 -26.31 19.90 5.76
C MET A 392 -25.28 19.28 4.80
N ALA A 393 -24.14 19.96 4.57
CA ALA A 393 -23.08 19.43 3.74
C ALA A 393 -22.62 18.06 4.24
N ILE A 394 -22.33 17.15 3.31
CA ILE A 394 -21.76 15.85 3.63
C ILE A 394 -20.37 16.08 4.24
N VAL A 395 -20.16 15.54 5.44
CA VAL A 395 -18.86 15.59 6.12
C VAL A 395 -18.29 14.18 6.14
N GLU A 396 -17.20 13.98 5.40
CA GLU A 396 -16.45 12.73 5.39
C GLU A 396 -15.14 12.90 6.16
N LYS A 397 -14.69 11.82 6.79
CA LYS A 397 -13.39 11.74 7.46
C LYS A 397 -12.70 10.45 7.04
N GLU A 398 -11.41 10.52 6.76
CA GLU A 398 -10.57 9.33 6.57
C GLU A 398 -10.42 8.59 7.91
N ILE A 399 -10.76 7.30 7.92
CA ILE A 399 -10.61 6.41 9.08
C ILE A 399 -9.84 5.14 8.69
N PRO A 400 -9.21 4.42 9.64
CA PRO A 400 -8.58 3.14 9.36
C PRO A 400 -9.55 2.16 8.68
N ASN A 401 -9.07 1.51 7.63
CA ASN A 401 -9.86 0.56 6.87
C ASN A 401 -9.72 -0.86 7.43
N VAL A 402 -10.83 -1.42 7.90
CA VAL A 402 -10.91 -2.80 8.41
C VAL A 402 -10.54 -3.88 7.39
N LEU A 403 -10.62 -3.56 6.08
CA LEU A 403 -10.17 -4.45 5.01
C LEU A 403 -8.68 -4.36 4.69
N ALA A 404 -7.95 -3.40 5.27
CA ALA A 404 -6.51 -3.33 5.07
C ALA A 404 -5.83 -4.54 5.74
N LYS A 405 -5.31 -5.47 4.92
CA LYS A 405 -4.38 -6.50 5.42
C LYS A 405 -3.02 -5.81 5.56
N ARG A 406 -2.63 -5.45 6.79
CA ARG A 406 -1.23 -5.08 7.04
C ARG A 406 -0.41 -6.31 6.68
N SER A 407 0.45 -6.20 5.68
CA SER A 407 1.41 -7.25 5.36
C SER A 407 2.21 -7.56 6.63
N PRO A 408 2.38 -8.82 7.03
CA PRO A 408 3.22 -9.16 8.19
C PRO A 408 4.70 -8.84 7.92
N TRP A 409 5.02 -8.57 6.66
CA TRP A 409 6.36 -8.29 6.19
C TRP A 409 6.68 -6.80 6.24
N LEU A 410 7.95 -6.53 6.57
CA LEU A 410 8.52 -5.20 6.83
C LEU A 410 7.89 -4.50 8.05
N LEU A 411 7.41 -5.30 9.00
CA LEU A 411 7.04 -4.86 10.34
C LEU A 411 8.27 -4.93 11.25
N GLN A 412 8.39 -3.94 12.13
CA GLN A 412 9.36 -4.01 13.21
C GLN A 412 8.79 -4.86 14.34
N ILE A 413 9.60 -5.74 14.94
CA ILE A 413 9.11 -6.68 15.96
C ILE A 413 9.93 -6.64 17.25
N SER A 414 9.28 -6.85 18.38
CA SER A 414 9.95 -7.24 19.63
C SER A 414 10.23 -8.73 19.59
N LEU A 415 11.51 -9.11 19.57
CA LEU A 415 11.94 -10.51 19.50
C LEU A 415 11.55 -11.26 20.77
N ALA A 416 11.72 -10.61 21.92
CA ALA A 416 11.40 -11.17 23.22
C ALA A 416 9.91 -11.19 23.53
N SER A 417 9.04 -10.66 22.65
CA SER A 417 7.58 -10.69 22.82
C SER A 417 6.85 -11.47 21.73
N THR A 418 7.48 -11.67 20.56
CA THR A 418 6.86 -12.36 19.42
C THR A 418 6.98 -13.88 19.55
N GLN A 419 5.85 -14.59 19.58
CA GLN A 419 5.80 -16.06 19.64
C GLN A 419 5.53 -16.73 18.28
N ASP A 420 4.86 -16.01 17.37
CA ASP A 420 4.46 -16.50 16.05
C ASP A 420 4.73 -15.40 15.00
N PRO A 421 5.52 -15.65 13.94
CA PRO A 421 5.75 -14.68 12.88
C PRO A 421 4.48 -14.27 12.10
N GLN A 422 3.39 -15.05 12.15
CA GLN A 422 2.11 -14.65 11.57
C GLN A 422 1.37 -13.61 12.42
N ASN A 423 1.69 -13.54 13.70
CA ASN A 423 1.13 -12.61 14.67
C ASN A 423 2.24 -11.84 15.41
N PRO A 424 3.02 -11.00 14.70
CA PRO A 424 4.16 -10.31 15.28
C PRO A 424 3.73 -9.27 16.31
N VAL A 425 4.49 -9.16 17.40
CA VAL A 425 4.28 -8.12 18.43
C VAL A 425 5.15 -6.92 18.10
N LEU A 426 4.52 -5.77 17.85
CA LEU A 426 5.22 -4.53 17.51
C LEU A 426 5.84 -3.90 18.76
N PRO A 427 7.01 -3.23 18.68
CA PRO A 427 7.67 -2.64 19.85
C PRO A 427 6.77 -1.69 20.65
N GLU A 428 5.97 -0.85 19.99
CA GLU A 428 5.07 0.10 20.64
C GLU A 428 3.92 -0.55 21.40
N GLN A 429 3.64 -1.84 21.16
CA GLN A 429 2.64 -2.63 21.88
C GLN A 429 3.21 -3.24 23.16
N VAL A 430 4.54 -3.23 23.31
CA VAL A 430 5.25 -3.80 24.46
C VAL A 430 5.38 -2.75 25.57
N HIS A 431 5.44 -3.18 26.83
CA HIS A 431 5.70 -2.27 27.95
C HIS A 431 7.13 -1.69 27.86
N PRO A 432 7.36 -0.39 28.16
CA PRO A 432 8.68 0.24 28.03
C PRO A 432 9.84 -0.50 28.71
N GLU A 433 9.59 -1.11 29.87
CA GLU A 433 10.61 -1.89 30.60
C GLU A 433 11.19 -3.06 29.79
N TYR A 434 10.37 -3.75 28.99
CA TYR A 434 10.86 -4.84 28.14
C TYR A 434 11.65 -4.31 26.95
N ARG A 435 11.24 -3.18 26.36
CA ARG A 435 12.00 -2.54 25.28
C ARG A 435 13.37 -2.07 25.74
N ILE A 436 13.45 -1.48 26.94
CA ILE A 436 14.72 -1.07 27.56
C ILE A 436 15.62 -2.29 27.76
N ARG A 437 15.08 -3.41 28.28
CA ARG A 437 15.86 -4.65 28.43
C ARG A 437 16.34 -5.23 27.10
N GLU A 438 15.51 -5.25 26.05
CA GLU A 438 15.93 -5.67 24.71
C GLU A 438 17.05 -4.77 24.18
N SER A 439 16.96 -3.45 24.40
CA SER A 439 18.00 -2.49 24.03
C SER A 439 19.31 -2.72 24.78
N GLU A 440 19.26 -2.87 26.11
CA GLU A 440 20.43 -3.11 26.95
C GLU A 440 21.11 -4.44 26.58
N ALA A 441 20.33 -5.50 26.40
CA ALA A 441 20.84 -6.81 26.00
C ALA A 441 21.55 -6.77 24.64
N LEU A 442 20.98 -6.09 23.64
CA LEU A 442 21.65 -5.97 22.34
C LEU A 442 22.96 -5.16 22.46
N GLN A 443 22.97 -4.08 23.25
CA GLN A 443 24.17 -3.26 23.46
C GLN A 443 25.29 -4.03 24.18
N GLU A 444 24.95 -4.81 25.19
CA GLU A 444 25.90 -5.69 25.90
C GLU A 444 26.47 -6.73 24.93
N ARG A 445 25.62 -7.42 24.18
CA ARG A 445 26.04 -8.41 23.17
C ARG A 445 26.92 -7.82 22.09
N LEU A 446 26.60 -6.63 21.61
CA LEU A 446 27.46 -5.90 20.69
C LEU A 446 28.84 -5.71 21.32
N ALA A 447 28.91 -5.12 22.52
CA ALA A 447 30.17 -4.86 23.22
C ALA A 447 31.01 -6.13 23.41
N ASP A 448 30.38 -7.25 23.77
CA ASP A 448 31.04 -8.55 23.89
C ASP A 448 31.65 -8.99 22.54
N SER A 449 30.93 -8.81 21.44
CA SER A 449 31.32 -9.26 20.10
C SER A 449 32.52 -8.50 19.51
N VAL A 450 32.94 -7.38 20.11
CA VAL A 450 34.14 -6.63 19.70
C VAL A 450 35.26 -6.67 20.72
N SER A 451 35.03 -7.20 21.90
CA SER A 451 36.05 -7.32 22.95
C SER A 451 36.99 -8.50 22.64
N PRO A 452 38.32 -8.38 22.83
CA PRO A 452 39.08 -7.22 23.32
C PRO A 452 39.59 -6.29 22.21
N TYR A 453 39.11 -6.44 20.97
CA TYR A 453 39.70 -5.88 19.76
C TYR A 453 39.52 -4.37 19.56
N GLY A 454 38.46 -3.80 20.12
CA GLY A 454 38.19 -2.37 19.96
C GLY A 454 36.81 -1.94 20.41
N ALA A 455 36.41 -0.74 19.99
CA ALA A 455 35.10 -0.17 20.27
C ALA A 455 34.30 0.03 18.97
N PHE A 456 32.97 0.10 19.09
CA PHE A 456 32.13 0.38 17.93
C PHE A 456 32.24 1.83 17.45
N PRO A 457 32.08 2.07 16.13
CA PRO A 457 31.86 3.41 15.61
C PRO A 457 30.64 4.07 16.27
N GLY A 458 30.64 5.39 16.40
CA GLY A 458 29.49 6.13 16.93
C GLY A 458 28.16 5.88 16.18
N ALA A 459 28.23 5.37 14.94
CA ALA A 459 27.06 4.93 14.17
C ALA A 459 26.30 3.76 14.83
N ALA A 460 26.95 2.94 15.67
CA ALA A 460 26.30 1.87 16.43
C ALA A 460 25.27 2.38 17.44
N LYS A 461 25.37 3.65 17.87
CA LYS A 461 24.34 4.30 18.69
C LYS A 461 23.00 4.45 17.97
N ARG A 462 22.98 4.30 16.64
CA ARG A 462 21.77 4.36 15.81
C ARG A 462 21.19 2.99 15.51
N LEU A 463 21.78 1.90 16.01
CA LEU A 463 21.25 0.55 15.82
C LEU A 463 20.02 0.35 16.70
N ASN A 464 18.89 0.08 16.07
CA ASN A 464 17.64 -0.21 16.74
C ASN A 464 17.62 -1.67 17.23
N PRO A 465 17.20 -1.95 18.47
CA PRO A 465 17.14 -3.30 19.00
C PRO A 465 16.05 -4.18 18.39
N HIS A 466 15.06 -3.57 17.73
CA HIS A 466 13.92 -4.27 17.16
C HIS A 466 14.12 -4.45 15.64
N PRO A 467 14.32 -5.69 15.14
CA PRO A 467 14.57 -5.95 13.74
C PRO A 467 13.29 -5.88 12.89
N ALA A 468 13.47 -5.78 11.57
CA ALA A 468 12.40 -5.90 10.59
C ALA A 468 12.16 -7.37 10.22
N LEU A 469 10.90 -7.82 10.27
CA LEU A 469 10.48 -9.15 9.84
C LEU A 469 10.33 -9.21 8.31
N LEU A 470 11.03 -10.14 7.67
CA LEU A 470 11.00 -10.39 6.23
C LEU A 470 10.53 -11.82 5.93
N PRO A 471 9.94 -12.06 4.74
CA PRO A 471 9.72 -13.42 4.28
C PRO A 471 11.05 -14.01 3.81
N TRP A 472 11.30 -15.29 4.10
CA TRP A 472 12.49 -16.00 3.62
C TRP A 472 12.68 -15.88 2.09
N GLN A 473 11.57 -15.92 1.34
CA GLN A 473 11.58 -15.78 -0.12
C GLN A 473 12.17 -14.44 -0.60
N PHE A 474 12.08 -13.36 0.20
CA PHE A 474 12.69 -12.07 -0.14
C PHE A 474 14.21 -12.18 -0.26
N VAL A 475 14.85 -12.88 0.70
CA VAL A 475 16.31 -13.08 0.70
C VAL A 475 16.72 -13.98 -0.47
N LYS A 476 15.94 -15.02 -0.79
CA LYS A 476 16.19 -15.88 -1.96
C LYS A 476 16.06 -15.15 -3.29
N ASN A 477 15.11 -14.23 -3.41
CA ASN A 477 14.98 -13.41 -4.61
C ASN A 477 16.20 -12.48 -4.77
N LEU A 478 16.75 -11.95 -3.69
CA LEU A 478 17.99 -11.16 -3.71
C LEU A 478 19.21 -11.98 -4.10
N GLU A 479 19.34 -13.21 -3.58
CA GLU A 479 20.40 -14.15 -3.94
C GLU A 479 20.37 -14.46 -5.44
N THR A 480 19.19 -14.85 -5.97
CA THR A 480 18.97 -15.13 -7.39
C THR A 480 19.28 -13.90 -8.26
N PHE A 481 18.88 -12.72 -7.80
CA PHE A 481 19.20 -11.47 -8.49
C PHE A 481 20.71 -11.20 -8.52
N ASN A 482 21.41 -11.39 -7.39
CA ASN A 482 22.85 -11.17 -7.33
C ASN A 482 23.62 -12.14 -8.23
N GLU A 483 23.20 -13.40 -8.32
CA GLU A 483 23.81 -14.36 -9.26
C GLU A 483 23.75 -13.84 -10.71
N ALA A 484 22.57 -13.39 -11.15
CA ALA A 484 22.41 -12.79 -12.47
C ALA A 484 23.25 -11.51 -12.64
N LEU A 485 23.30 -10.67 -11.59
CA LEU A 485 24.07 -9.42 -11.61
C LEU A 485 25.57 -9.68 -11.72
N ALA A 486 26.09 -10.65 -10.98
CA ALA A 486 27.49 -11.05 -11.01
C ALA A 486 27.88 -11.59 -12.39
N ILE A 487 27.06 -12.44 -13.01
CA ILE A 487 27.30 -12.94 -14.38
C ILE A 487 27.34 -11.79 -15.39
N ALA A 488 26.38 -10.85 -15.30
CA ALA A 488 26.35 -9.68 -16.18
C ALA A 488 27.59 -8.80 -16.02
N LEU A 489 27.98 -8.48 -14.78
CA LEU A 489 29.16 -7.68 -14.48
C LEU A 489 30.45 -8.36 -14.97
N ASN A 490 30.60 -9.67 -14.74
CA ASN A 490 31.77 -10.43 -15.18
C ASN A 490 31.96 -10.30 -16.68
N ASN A 491 30.90 -10.55 -17.46
CA ASN A 491 31.00 -10.49 -18.90
C ASN A 491 31.22 -9.06 -19.42
N ILE A 492 30.49 -8.06 -18.91
CA ILE A 492 30.59 -6.67 -19.37
C ILE A 492 31.97 -6.09 -19.07
N ILE A 493 32.50 -6.31 -17.86
CA ILE A 493 33.76 -5.71 -17.41
C ILE A 493 34.96 -6.36 -18.10
N GLU A 494 34.96 -7.68 -18.29
CA GLU A 494 36.08 -8.36 -18.96
C GLU A 494 36.20 -8.03 -20.44
N ARG A 495 35.09 -7.64 -21.10
CA ARG A 495 35.11 -7.21 -22.51
C ARG A 495 35.12 -5.70 -22.69
N TRP A 496 35.33 -4.93 -21.62
CA TRP A 496 35.16 -3.47 -21.61
C TRP A 496 35.92 -2.78 -22.75
N TRP A 497 37.16 -3.19 -23.02
CA TRP A 497 38.00 -2.60 -24.07
C TRP A 497 38.02 -3.39 -25.38
N THR A 498 37.70 -4.69 -25.32
CA THR A 498 37.88 -5.63 -26.44
C THR A 498 36.65 -5.74 -27.33
N ASP A 499 35.45 -5.52 -26.81
CA ASP A 499 34.21 -5.56 -27.59
C ASP A 499 33.96 -4.25 -28.34
N LYS A 500 34.42 -4.20 -29.60
CA LYS A 500 34.29 -3.03 -30.48
C LYS A 500 32.86 -2.80 -30.98
N GLU A 501 32.00 -3.82 -30.96
CA GLU A 501 30.60 -3.67 -31.37
C GLU A 501 29.76 -3.05 -30.25
N ALA A 502 29.98 -3.49 -29.01
CA ALA A 502 29.28 -2.95 -27.85
C ALA A 502 29.73 -1.53 -27.47
N ASP A 503 30.99 -1.18 -27.76
CA ASP A 503 31.60 0.14 -27.55
C ASP A 503 31.29 0.74 -26.16
N LEU A 504 31.50 -0.10 -25.14
CA LEU A 504 31.21 0.19 -23.73
C LEU A 504 31.89 1.48 -23.22
N PRO A 505 33.18 1.77 -23.56
CA PRO A 505 33.85 2.98 -23.09
C PRO A 505 33.19 4.26 -23.59
N SER A 506 32.74 4.28 -24.85
CA SER A 506 32.06 5.46 -25.43
C SER A 506 30.67 5.68 -24.84
N ARG A 507 29.99 4.62 -24.40
CA ARG A 507 28.67 4.69 -23.74
C ARG A 507 28.74 5.12 -22.29
N MET A 508 29.86 4.82 -21.61
CA MET A 508 30.11 5.23 -20.24
C MET A 508 31.54 5.77 -20.09
N PRO A 509 31.79 6.99 -20.60
CA PRO A 509 33.13 7.55 -20.62
C PRO A 509 33.66 7.79 -19.21
N LEU A 510 34.96 7.55 -19.04
CA LEU A 510 35.70 7.67 -17.80
C LEU A 510 36.68 8.86 -17.88
N GLY A 511 37.10 9.37 -16.72
CA GLY A 511 38.12 10.43 -16.69
C GLY A 511 39.47 9.90 -17.21
N PRO A 512 40.32 10.74 -17.84
CA PRO A 512 41.56 10.30 -18.50
C PRO A 512 42.46 9.42 -17.62
N HIS A 513 42.71 9.83 -16.37
CA HIS A 513 43.57 9.09 -15.46
C HIS A 513 42.98 7.74 -15.04
N VAL A 514 41.66 7.64 -14.97
CA VAL A 514 40.96 6.37 -14.68
C VAL A 514 41.03 5.46 -15.89
N GLU A 515 40.78 6.00 -17.08
CA GLU A 515 40.85 5.25 -18.33
C GLU A 515 42.25 4.69 -18.56
N GLU A 516 43.30 5.51 -18.41
CA GLU A 516 44.69 5.09 -18.52
C GLU A 516 45.03 3.97 -17.53
N LEU A 517 44.59 4.10 -16.27
CA LEU A 517 44.77 3.05 -15.26
C LEU A 517 44.05 1.75 -15.65
N LEU A 518 42.80 1.83 -16.10
CA LEU A 518 42.00 0.64 -16.42
C LEU A 518 42.44 -0.05 -17.71
N GLN A 519 42.98 0.69 -18.68
CA GLN A 519 43.65 0.11 -19.85
C GLN A 519 44.92 -0.62 -19.41
N TRP A 520 45.72 -0.02 -18.51
CA TRP A 520 46.86 -0.71 -17.92
C TRP A 520 46.45 -1.97 -17.14
N VAL A 521 45.34 -1.94 -16.38
CA VAL A 521 44.80 -3.12 -15.67
C VAL A 521 44.38 -4.22 -16.65
N ASP A 522 43.78 -3.86 -17.79
CA ASP A 522 43.41 -4.81 -18.84
C ASP A 522 44.64 -5.49 -19.45
N GLU A 523 45.65 -4.69 -19.83
CA GLU A 523 46.93 -5.19 -20.31
C GLU A 523 47.66 -6.04 -19.27
N ALA A 524 47.67 -5.61 -18.00
CA ALA A 524 48.28 -6.34 -16.89
C ALA A 524 47.58 -7.69 -16.66
N THR A 525 46.25 -7.73 -16.82
CA THR A 525 45.47 -8.98 -16.75
C THR A 525 45.84 -9.91 -17.90
N ALA A 526 45.94 -9.39 -19.13
CA ALA A 526 46.31 -10.17 -20.31
C ALA A 526 47.73 -10.78 -20.22
N HIS A 527 48.66 -10.09 -19.53
CA HIS A 527 50.02 -10.58 -19.28
C HIS A 527 50.16 -11.43 -18.00
N GLY A 528 49.06 -11.67 -17.26
CA GLY A 528 49.07 -12.48 -16.05
C GLY A 528 49.67 -11.80 -14.82
N ILE A 529 49.85 -10.47 -14.85
CA ILE A 529 50.31 -9.67 -13.72
C ILE A 529 49.17 -9.49 -12.70
N MET A 530 47.94 -9.30 -13.20
CA MET A 530 46.73 -9.18 -12.39
C MET A 530 45.74 -10.31 -12.68
N PRO A 531 44.91 -10.71 -11.70
CA PRO A 531 43.89 -11.73 -11.92
C PRO A 531 42.75 -11.22 -12.83
N PRO A 532 41.99 -12.14 -13.45
CA PRO A 532 40.75 -11.79 -14.15
C PRO A 532 39.71 -11.22 -13.17
N PHE A 533 38.78 -10.43 -13.68
CA PHE A 533 37.75 -9.80 -12.85
C PHE A 533 36.82 -10.85 -12.22
N HIS A 534 36.46 -11.89 -12.98
CA HIS A 534 35.67 -12.99 -12.48
C HIS A 534 36.36 -13.69 -11.30
N GLY A 535 35.69 -13.69 -10.15
CA GLY A 535 36.14 -14.32 -8.91
C GLY A 535 37.01 -13.41 -8.03
N HIS A 536 37.32 -12.20 -8.50
CA HIS A 536 38.17 -11.23 -7.80
C HIS A 536 37.53 -9.84 -7.72
N GLN A 537 36.19 -9.76 -7.84
CA GLN A 537 35.45 -8.50 -7.85
C GLN A 537 35.60 -7.71 -6.54
N GLY A 538 36.12 -8.32 -5.48
CA GLY A 538 36.20 -7.72 -4.16
C GLY A 538 34.83 -7.66 -3.50
N ASN A 539 34.53 -6.55 -2.83
CA ASN A 539 33.28 -6.38 -2.08
C ASN A 539 32.38 -5.35 -2.77
N LEU A 540 31.27 -5.81 -3.31
CA LEU A 540 30.20 -4.97 -3.84
C LEU A 540 29.04 -4.93 -2.86
N ARG A 541 28.50 -3.73 -2.65
CA ARG A 541 27.38 -3.47 -1.75
C ARG A 541 26.24 -2.76 -2.48
N PRO A 542 25.33 -3.49 -3.13
CA PRO A 542 24.16 -2.91 -3.79
C PRO A 542 23.13 -2.37 -2.79
N ASP A 543 22.61 -1.18 -3.07
CA ASP A 543 21.58 -0.54 -2.24
C ASP A 543 20.18 -0.80 -2.83
N ILE A 544 19.25 -1.20 -1.97
CA ILE A 544 17.90 -1.65 -2.34
C ILE A 544 16.81 -0.70 -1.81
N LEU A 545 15.84 -0.41 -2.66
CA LEU A 545 14.63 0.36 -2.37
C LEU A 545 13.40 -0.56 -2.35
N LEU A 546 12.39 -0.18 -1.57
CA LEU A 546 11.13 -0.91 -1.42
C LEU A 546 9.98 -0.11 -2.07
N PRO A 547 9.67 -0.34 -3.36
CA PRO A 547 8.56 0.34 -4.01
C PRO A 547 7.21 -0.07 -3.42
N VAL A 548 6.20 0.79 -3.57
CA VAL A 548 4.81 0.44 -3.28
C VAL A 548 4.33 -0.58 -4.32
N THR A 549 3.94 -1.78 -3.88
CA THR A 549 3.42 -2.86 -4.75
C THR A 549 2.25 -3.59 -4.08
N ASP A 550 1.43 -4.26 -4.89
CA ASP A 550 0.30 -5.07 -4.40
C ASP A 550 0.68 -6.52 -4.06
N ARG A 551 1.96 -6.88 -4.19
CA ARG A 551 2.40 -8.24 -3.95
C ARG A 551 2.41 -8.53 -2.45
N GLU A 552 2.05 -9.77 -2.11
CA GLU A 552 2.08 -10.21 -0.71
C GLU A 552 3.52 -10.21 -0.18
N ILE A 553 4.47 -10.71 -0.96
CA ILE A 553 5.91 -10.63 -0.70
C ILE A 553 6.41 -9.26 -1.17
N PRO A 554 7.14 -8.49 -0.33
CA PRO A 554 7.71 -7.22 -0.73
C PRO A 554 8.63 -7.36 -1.95
N GLU A 555 8.52 -6.44 -2.90
CA GLU A 555 9.49 -6.32 -3.99
C GLU A 555 10.66 -5.40 -3.58
N PHE A 556 11.80 -5.56 -4.25
CA PHE A 556 12.93 -4.64 -4.13
C PHE A 556 13.34 -4.08 -5.49
N ARG A 557 14.06 -2.95 -5.47
CA ARG A 557 14.73 -2.36 -6.63
C ARG A 557 16.14 -1.92 -6.27
N VAL A 558 17.15 -2.34 -7.03
CA VAL A 558 18.53 -1.90 -6.88
C VAL A 558 18.69 -0.54 -7.55
N CYS A 559 19.15 0.45 -6.78
CA CYS A 559 19.29 1.82 -7.25
C CYS A 559 20.73 2.26 -7.48
N GLU A 560 21.72 1.56 -6.89
CA GLU A 560 23.15 1.75 -7.09
C GLU A 560 23.95 0.55 -6.56
N ILE A 561 25.22 0.44 -6.99
CA ILE A 561 26.20 -0.53 -6.48
C ILE A 561 27.35 0.24 -5.84
N ASN A 562 27.63 -0.02 -4.57
CA ASN A 562 28.77 0.59 -3.88
C ASN A 562 29.96 -0.38 -3.87
N GLY A 563 31.06 -0.02 -4.54
CA GLY A 563 32.26 -0.86 -4.61
C GLY A 563 33.57 -0.10 -4.34
N ARG A 564 33.49 1.16 -3.90
CA ARG A 564 34.66 2.03 -3.75
C ARG A 564 35.66 1.53 -2.71
N PHE A 565 35.17 1.12 -1.55
CA PHE A 565 36.00 0.72 -0.43
C PHE A 565 35.87 -0.80 -0.18
N PRO A 566 37.00 -1.53 -0.02
CA PRO A 566 37.03 -3.00 0.10
C PRO A 566 36.17 -3.56 1.22
N ILE A 567 36.05 -2.82 2.32
CA ILE A 567 35.38 -3.32 3.52
C ILE A 567 33.92 -2.90 3.56
N SER A 568 33.59 -1.68 3.11
CA SER A 568 32.23 -1.13 3.06
C SER A 568 31.35 -1.35 4.31
N PHE A 569 31.96 -1.37 5.51
CA PHE A 569 31.36 -1.71 6.81
C PHE A 569 30.87 -3.15 6.99
N LEU A 570 31.35 -4.11 6.17
CA LEU A 570 31.00 -5.53 6.25
C LEU A 570 31.24 -6.14 7.64
N HIS A 571 32.41 -5.88 8.24
CA HIS A 571 32.73 -6.35 9.60
C HIS A 571 31.72 -5.85 10.65
N TYR A 572 31.30 -4.59 10.55
CA TYR A 572 30.32 -4.01 11.48
C TYR A 572 28.96 -4.68 11.34
N VAL A 573 28.54 -4.98 10.11
CA VAL A 573 27.29 -5.71 9.87
C VAL A 573 27.38 -7.15 10.41
N ALA A 574 28.52 -7.83 10.22
CA ALA A 574 28.74 -9.16 10.78
C ALA A 574 28.55 -9.14 12.31
N THR A 575 29.25 -8.25 13.01
CA THR A 575 29.13 -8.10 14.46
C THR A 575 27.71 -7.73 14.91
N ALA A 576 26.99 -6.90 14.16
CA ALA A 576 25.61 -6.56 14.48
C ALA A 576 24.67 -7.77 14.39
N TYR A 577 24.84 -8.62 13.37
CA TYR A 577 24.10 -9.88 13.25
C TYR A 577 24.53 -10.94 14.27
N GLU A 578 25.79 -10.94 14.72
CA GLU A 578 26.26 -11.79 15.81
C GLU A 578 25.53 -11.46 17.12
N ALA A 579 25.48 -10.16 17.46
CA ALA A 579 24.76 -9.69 18.64
C ALA A 579 23.24 -9.98 18.57
N LEU A 580 22.64 -9.82 17.38
CA LEU A 580 21.24 -10.22 17.15
C LEU A 580 21.03 -11.73 17.34
N SER A 581 21.95 -12.55 16.81
CA SER A 581 21.89 -14.01 16.95
C SER A 581 21.95 -14.44 18.42
N GLY A 582 22.77 -13.74 19.23
CA GLY A 582 22.90 -13.97 20.67
C GLY A 582 21.80 -13.35 21.56
N SER A 583 20.80 -12.69 20.96
CA SER A 583 19.66 -12.08 21.66
C SER A 583 18.65 -13.12 22.15
N THR A 584 17.65 -12.72 22.95
CA THR A 584 16.62 -13.64 23.46
C THR A 584 15.49 -13.81 22.43
N TRP A 585 15.21 -15.06 22.05
CA TRP A 585 14.17 -15.42 21.07
C TRP A 585 13.05 -16.21 21.75
N ASN A 586 11.79 -15.89 21.45
CA ASN A 586 10.63 -16.62 21.98
C ASN A 586 10.09 -17.70 21.04
N THR A 587 10.62 -17.78 19.82
CA THR A 587 10.14 -18.73 18.81
C THR A 587 11.27 -19.22 17.92
N PRO A 588 11.34 -20.53 17.61
CA PRO A 588 12.30 -21.07 16.66
C PRO A 588 11.91 -20.81 15.20
N LEU A 589 10.72 -20.25 14.96
CA LEU A 589 10.20 -19.95 13.61
C LEU A 589 10.75 -18.65 13.00
N ILE A 590 11.63 -17.96 13.72
CA ILE A 590 12.27 -16.73 13.27
C ILE A 590 13.77 -16.89 13.47
N GLU A 591 14.56 -16.51 12.46
CA GLU A 591 16.02 -16.46 12.55
C GLU A 591 16.57 -15.15 11.98
N PRO A 592 17.83 -14.76 12.31
CA PRO A 592 18.50 -13.65 11.65
C PRO A 592 18.49 -13.80 10.13
N ALA A 593 18.16 -12.72 9.41
CA ALA A 593 18.10 -12.77 7.94
C ALA A 593 19.48 -12.97 7.28
N THR A 594 20.55 -12.76 8.05
CA THR A 594 21.93 -12.94 7.62
C THR A 594 22.71 -13.72 8.66
N LYS A 595 23.51 -14.69 8.21
CA LYS A 595 24.44 -15.43 9.05
C LYS A 595 25.73 -14.65 9.21
N TYR A 596 26.02 -14.19 10.42
CA TYR A 596 27.16 -13.32 10.70
C TYR A 596 28.51 -13.96 10.35
N ASN A 597 28.67 -15.27 10.59
CA ASN A 597 29.88 -16.01 10.28
C ASN A 597 30.15 -16.06 8.77
N VAL A 598 29.11 -16.11 7.92
CA VAL A 598 29.27 -16.05 6.46
C VAL A 598 29.83 -14.69 6.05
N LEU A 599 29.35 -13.59 6.64
CA LEU A 599 29.88 -12.25 6.36
C LEU A 599 31.35 -12.12 6.80
N LEU A 600 31.69 -12.63 7.98
CA LEU A 600 33.05 -12.54 8.53
C LEU A 600 34.06 -13.41 7.77
N GLU A 601 33.72 -14.66 7.45
CA GLU A 601 34.58 -15.51 6.62
C GLU A 601 34.74 -14.93 5.21
N SER A 602 33.67 -14.37 4.63
CA SER A 602 33.77 -13.71 3.32
C SER A 602 34.63 -12.44 3.36
N LEU A 603 34.66 -11.71 4.49
CA LEU A 603 35.60 -10.62 4.67
C LEU A 603 37.06 -11.12 4.63
N PHE A 604 37.34 -12.27 5.25
CA PHE A 604 38.68 -12.86 5.24
C PHE A 604 39.05 -13.40 3.86
N ASP A 605 38.10 -13.93 3.08
CA ASP A 605 38.31 -14.36 1.69
C ASP A 605 38.83 -13.25 0.76
N LEU A 606 38.71 -11.97 1.15
CA LEU A 606 39.28 -10.85 0.40
C LEU A 606 40.80 -10.77 0.51
N PHE A 607 41.39 -11.34 1.57
CA PHE A 607 42.80 -11.16 1.90
C PHE A 607 43.53 -12.50 1.94
N ASP A 608 44.82 -12.45 1.62
CA ASP A 608 45.72 -13.59 1.83
C ASP A 608 46.14 -13.64 3.31
N PRO A 609 45.84 -14.72 4.05
CA PRO A 609 46.16 -14.81 5.47
C PRO A 609 47.68 -14.89 5.76
N ASP A 610 48.50 -15.27 4.77
CA ASP A 610 49.94 -15.44 4.96
C ASP A 610 50.73 -14.14 4.76
N SER A 611 50.08 -13.11 4.22
CA SER A 611 50.69 -11.82 3.89
C SER A 611 50.15 -10.68 4.77
N PRO A 612 50.96 -9.67 5.16
CA PRO A 612 50.45 -8.48 5.87
C PRO A 612 49.43 -7.70 5.02
N VAL A 613 48.41 -7.13 5.67
CA VAL A 613 47.40 -6.26 5.01
C VAL A 613 47.76 -4.79 5.21
N HIS A 614 47.87 -4.02 4.13
CA HIS A 614 48.16 -2.59 4.17
C HIS A 614 46.94 -1.77 3.76
N PHE A 615 46.31 -1.09 4.72
CA PHE A 615 45.22 -0.15 4.44
C PHE A 615 45.80 1.23 4.09
N VAL A 616 45.80 1.56 2.80
CA VAL A 616 46.33 2.84 2.30
C VAL A 616 45.25 3.92 2.41
N LYS A 617 45.50 4.97 3.21
CA LYS A 617 44.53 6.03 3.51
C LYS A 617 45.17 7.41 3.67
N GLU A 618 44.40 8.47 3.39
CA GLU A 618 44.78 9.86 3.65
C GLU A 618 43.72 10.55 4.54
N SER A 619 42.61 11.03 3.97
CA SER A 619 41.56 11.76 4.73
C SER A 619 40.53 10.87 5.43
N GLN A 620 40.31 9.64 4.95
CA GLN A 620 39.30 8.71 5.48
C GLN A 620 39.88 7.33 5.69
N GLY A 621 39.48 6.66 6.77
CA GLY A 621 39.71 5.24 6.95
C GLY A 621 39.31 4.79 8.33
N PHE A 622 39.70 3.58 8.71
CA PHE A 622 39.38 3.04 10.02
C PHE A 622 40.16 3.77 11.12
N PRO A 623 39.52 4.06 12.26
CA PRO A 623 40.24 4.51 13.44
C PRO A 623 41.14 3.37 13.95
N SER A 624 42.20 3.71 14.68
CA SER A 624 43.21 2.75 15.13
C SER A 624 42.66 1.68 16.09
N ASP A 625 41.54 1.97 16.73
CA ASP A 625 40.78 1.11 17.65
C ASP A 625 39.61 0.38 16.96
N SER A 626 39.58 0.34 15.62
CA SER A 626 38.57 -0.42 14.88
C SER A 626 38.71 -1.94 15.16
N PRO A 627 37.62 -2.63 15.49
CA PRO A 627 37.65 -4.07 15.74
C PRO A 627 38.07 -4.89 14.52
N LEU A 628 37.94 -4.33 13.30
CA LEU A 628 38.43 -4.93 12.05
C LEU A 628 39.90 -5.36 12.16
N PHE A 629 40.75 -4.52 12.76
CA PHE A 629 42.18 -4.81 12.84
C PHE A 629 42.45 -5.96 13.80
N GLY A 630 41.71 -6.03 14.91
CA GLY A 630 41.80 -7.13 15.85
C GLY A 630 41.26 -8.44 15.29
N PHE A 631 40.15 -8.42 14.55
CA PHE A 631 39.61 -9.62 13.89
C PHE A 631 40.59 -10.20 12.86
N ILE A 632 41.25 -9.35 12.06
CA ILE A 632 42.29 -9.80 11.12
C ILE A 632 43.52 -10.30 11.88
N GLU A 633 43.92 -9.62 12.97
CA GLU A 633 45.05 -10.03 13.79
C GLU A 633 44.83 -11.38 14.48
N GLU A 634 43.65 -11.62 15.05
CA GLU A 634 43.26 -12.90 15.64
C GLU A 634 43.32 -14.03 14.61
N ARG A 635 42.80 -13.78 13.40
CA ARG A 635 42.75 -14.79 12.34
C ARG A 635 44.10 -15.12 11.72
N THR A 636 44.98 -14.11 11.57
CA THR A 636 46.22 -14.22 10.78
C THR A 636 47.49 -14.20 11.64
N GLY A 637 47.38 -13.88 12.93
CA GLY A 637 48.51 -13.58 13.81
C GLY A 637 49.22 -12.26 13.49
N ARG A 638 48.70 -11.46 12.55
CA ARG A 638 49.35 -10.24 12.05
C ARG A 638 48.36 -9.08 12.02
N ARG A 639 48.66 -8.02 12.78
CA ARG A 639 47.87 -6.79 12.73
C ARG A 639 47.99 -6.08 11.37
N PRO A 640 46.89 -5.63 10.75
CA PRO A 640 46.97 -4.77 9.56
C PRO A 640 47.77 -3.48 9.79
N ARG A 641 48.37 -2.94 8.72
CA ARG A 641 49.06 -1.63 8.70
C ARG A 641 48.11 -0.53 8.25
N THR A 642 48.24 0.64 8.85
CA THR A 642 47.76 1.89 8.26
C THR A 642 48.90 2.58 7.53
N VAL A 643 48.75 2.82 6.23
CA VAL A 643 49.80 3.42 5.40
C VAL A 643 49.30 4.72 4.78
N ARG A 644 50.06 5.82 4.90
CA ARG A 644 49.76 7.05 4.16
C ARG A 644 50.41 7.02 2.78
N PRO A 645 49.84 7.71 1.78
CA PRO A 645 50.45 7.81 0.46
C PRO A 645 51.90 8.33 0.50
N GLY A 646 52.22 9.27 1.38
CA GLY A 646 53.59 9.79 1.57
C GLY A 646 54.61 8.78 2.10
N ASP A 647 54.15 7.67 2.67
CA ASP A 647 55.01 6.60 3.22
C ASP A 647 55.25 5.47 2.21
N LEU A 648 54.70 5.56 0.99
CA LEU A 648 54.92 4.57 -0.06
C LEU A 648 56.19 4.86 -0.86
N ARG A 649 56.87 3.79 -1.30
CA ARG A 649 58.05 3.83 -2.16
C ARG A 649 57.90 2.78 -3.27
N LEU A 650 58.38 3.11 -4.47
CA LEU A 650 58.62 2.14 -5.53
C LEU A 650 60.11 1.84 -5.59
N VAL A 651 60.48 0.59 -5.32
CA VAL A 651 61.88 0.14 -5.35
C VAL A 651 62.10 -0.67 -6.63
N PRO A 652 63.10 -0.34 -7.47
CA PRO A 652 63.43 -1.15 -8.64
C PRO A 652 63.70 -2.60 -8.27
N SER A 653 63.13 -3.54 -9.03
CA SER A 653 63.16 -4.97 -8.74
C SER A 653 63.26 -5.79 -10.02
N ALA A 654 64.42 -6.43 -10.23
CA ALA A 654 64.66 -7.29 -11.38
C ALA A 654 63.83 -8.59 -11.35
N THR A 655 63.29 -8.96 -10.19
CA THR A 655 62.46 -10.16 -9.99
C THR A 655 60.96 -9.88 -10.11
N SER A 656 60.55 -8.60 -10.13
CA SER A 656 59.15 -8.21 -10.31
C SER A 656 58.79 -8.18 -11.79
N GLN A 657 57.60 -8.68 -12.14
CA GLN A 657 57.09 -8.62 -13.52
C GLN A 657 56.87 -7.18 -14.00
N THR A 658 56.63 -6.24 -13.09
CA THR A 658 56.47 -4.81 -13.41
C THR A 658 57.79 -4.04 -13.37
N GLY A 659 58.90 -4.67 -12.96
CA GLY A 659 60.20 -4.03 -12.76
C GLY A 659 60.33 -3.24 -11.45
N PHE A 660 59.28 -3.16 -10.63
CA PHE A 660 59.30 -2.51 -9.32
C PHE A 660 58.60 -3.35 -8.25
N THR A 661 58.99 -3.13 -7.01
CA THR A 661 58.31 -3.64 -5.80
C THR A 661 57.70 -2.45 -5.07
N LEU A 662 56.41 -2.55 -4.71
CA LEU A 662 55.75 -1.58 -3.85
C LEU A 662 56.17 -1.82 -2.40
N CYS A 663 56.63 -0.76 -1.74
CA CYS A 663 57.04 -0.81 -0.34
C CYS A 663 56.40 0.34 0.46
N CYS A 664 56.35 0.19 1.78
CA CYS A 664 56.03 1.27 2.71
C CYS A 664 57.14 1.46 3.74
N VAL A 665 57.30 2.67 4.27
CA VAL A 665 58.27 2.96 5.34
C VAL A 665 57.93 2.16 6.59
N TRP A 666 58.86 1.29 7.01
CA TRP A 666 58.75 0.50 8.23
C TRP A 666 58.75 1.41 9.47
N GLY A 667 57.83 1.16 10.39
CA GLY A 667 57.68 1.94 11.63
C GLY A 667 56.90 3.26 11.47
N ALA A 668 56.42 3.60 10.27
CA ALA A 668 55.52 4.74 10.07
C ALA A 668 54.17 4.56 10.80
N ASP A 669 53.70 3.32 10.94
CA ASP A 669 52.55 2.98 11.78
C ASP A 669 53.04 2.60 13.20
N PRO A 670 52.85 3.46 14.22
CA PRO A 670 53.34 3.19 15.58
C PRO A 670 52.58 2.07 16.30
N THR A 671 51.43 1.63 15.76
CA THR A 671 50.63 0.57 16.37
C THR A 671 51.20 -0.82 16.12
N VAL A 672 52.11 -0.94 15.16
CA VAL A 672 52.78 -2.19 14.82
C VAL A 672 54.22 -2.13 15.27
N LYS A 673 54.57 -3.05 16.17
CA LYS A 673 55.91 -3.11 16.78
C LYS A 673 56.77 -4.26 16.26
N THR A 674 56.15 -5.28 15.68
CA THR A 674 56.84 -6.50 15.25
C THR A 674 57.21 -6.41 13.77
N PRO A 675 58.51 -6.39 13.42
CA PRO A 675 58.96 -6.34 12.04
C PRO A 675 58.47 -7.53 11.22
N PRO A 676 58.10 -7.34 9.94
CA PRO A 676 57.87 -8.45 9.02
C PRO A 676 59.16 -9.23 8.82
N GLY A 677 59.04 -10.44 8.26
CA GLY A 677 60.19 -11.33 8.07
C GLY A 677 61.36 -10.72 7.27
N SER A 678 61.09 -9.87 6.27
CA SER A 678 62.12 -9.19 5.46
C SER A 678 61.84 -7.69 5.33
N ILE A 679 62.78 -6.87 5.79
CA ILE A 679 62.81 -5.41 5.58
C ILE A 679 63.97 -5.10 4.64
N LEU A 680 63.75 -4.18 3.70
CA LEU A 680 64.75 -3.69 2.76
C LEU A 680 65.32 -2.37 3.29
N GLU A 681 66.63 -2.17 3.21
CA GLU A 681 67.25 -0.87 3.46
C GLU A 681 67.55 -0.20 2.12
N VAL A 682 66.92 0.94 1.84
CA VAL A 682 67.10 1.71 0.59
C VAL A 682 67.24 3.18 0.95
N ASP A 683 68.34 3.80 0.52
CA ASP A 683 68.64 5.23 0.78
C ASP A 683 68.54 5.65 2.26
N GLY A 684 68.85 4.73 3.18
CA GLY A 684 68.76 4.94 4.64
C GLY A 684 67.35 4.82 5.23
N GLU A 685 66.34 4.52 4.41
CA GLU A 685 64.99 4.17 4.86
C GLU A 685 64.86 2.64 4.99
N MET A 686 64.21 2.22 6.08
CA MET A 686 63.80 0.83 6.28
C MET A 686 62.42 0.64 5.65
N LEU A 687 62.29 -0.28 4.71
CA LEU A 687 61.11 -0.47 3.87
C LEU A 687 60.53 -1.89 4.01
N GLU A 688 59.23 -1.97 4.28
CA GLU A 688 58.44 -3.20 4.26
C GLU A 688 57.80 -3.37 2.88
N THR A 689 57.86 -4.57 2.30
CA THR A 689 57.17 -4.88 1.04
C THR A 689 55.65 -4.94 1.24
N VAL A 690 54.92 -4.30 0.34
CA VAL A 690 53.46 -4.28 0.31
C VAL A 690 52.97 -5.38 -0.63
N HIS A 691 52.34 -6.41 -0.06
CA HIS A 691 51.82 -7.56 -0.82
C HIS A 691 50.35 -7.42 -1.18
N GLN A 692 49.57 -6.78 -0.32
CA GLN A 692 48.14 -6.60 -0.51
C GLN A 692 47.63 -5.30 0.09
N VAL A 693 46.85 -4.57 -0.71
CA VAL A 693 46.34 -3.24 -0.37
C VAL A 693 44.83 -3.29 -0.16
N GLY A 694 44.39 -2.80 1.00
CA GLY A 694 43.02 -2.37 1.23
C GLY A 694 42.88 -0.88 0.92
N LEU A 695 42.53 -0.54 -0.32
CA LEU A 695 42.50 0.85 -0.78
C LEU A 695 41.39 1.68 -0.10
N GLN A 696 41.76 2.77 0.60
CA GLN A 696 40.84 3.68 1.29
C GLN A 696 41.00 5.14 0.82
N LEU A 697 41.50 5.35 -0.40
CA LEU A 697 41.69 6.68 -0.98
C LEU A 697 40.49 7.15 -1.82
N TYR A 698 40.22 8.46 -1.80
CA TYR A 698 39.38 9.11 -2.79
C TYR A 698 40.06 9.18 -4.16
N ASP A 699 39.28 9.42 -5.23
CA ASP A 699 39.82 9.44 -6.60
C ASP A 699 40.90 10.53 -6.71
N PHE A 700 40.60 11.72 -6.20
CA PHE A 700 41.55 12.84 -6.19
C PHE A 700 42.79 12.58 -5.32
N GLU A 701 42.69 11.75 -4.28
CA GLU A 701 43.84 11.38 -3.44
C GLU A 701 44.72 10.35 -4.14
N LEU A 702 44.11 9.33 -4.74
CA LEU A 702 44.83 8.30 -5.49
C LEU A 702 45.57 8.89 -6.69
N PHE A 703 44.88 9.71 -7.49
CA PHE A 703 45.47 10.32 -8.70
C PHE A 703 46.32 11.56 -8.41
N SER A 704 46.53 11.91 -7.13
CA SER A 704 47.60 12.85 -6.75
C SER A 704 48.99 12.20 -6.75
N LEU A 705 49.04 10.86 -6.76
CA LEU A 705 50.27 10.07 -6.87
C LEU A 705 50.71 9.92 -8.32
N SER A 706 51.98 9.56 -8.51
CA SER A 706 52.50 9.29 -9.86
C SER A 706 51.75 8.11 -10.51
N PRO A 707 51.58 8.11 -11.85
CA PRO A 707 50.92 7.02 -12.57
C PRO A 707 51.52 5.64 -12.24
N GLU A 708 52.85 5.56 -12.11
CA GLU A 708 53.55 4.33 -11.74
C GLU A 708 53.15 3.85 -10.35
N MET A 709 53.05 4.74 -9.36
CA MET A 709 52.61 4.40 -8.01
C MET A 709 51.18 3.87 -8.02
N VAL A 710 50.28 4.54 -8.74
CA VAL A 710 48.87 4.14 -8.85
C VAL A 710 48.74 2.74 -9.47
N ARG A 711 49.50 2.43 -10.53
CA ARG A 711 49.51 1.10 -11.17
C ARG A 711 49.96 0.00 -10.20
N HIS A 712 50.99 0.24 -9.39
CA HIS A 712 51.46 -0.75 -8.42
C HIS A 712 50.52 -0.90 -7.23
N ILE A 713 49.89 0.19 -6.77
CA ILE A 713 48.80 0.11 -5.79
C ILE A 713 47.65 -0.74 -6.35
N ALA A 714 47.27 -0.52 -7.60
CA ALA A 714 46.23 -1.27 -8.28
C ALA A 714 46.57 -2.77 -8.39
N ALA A 715 47.83 -3.11 -8.74
CA ALA A 715 48.31 -4.49 -8.81
C ALA A 715 48.21 -5.24 -7.48
N CYS A 716 48.46 -4.55 -6.37
CA CYS A 716 48.38 -5.12 -5.02
C CYS A 716 46.97 -5.03 -4.42
N CYS A 717 46.02 -4.35 -5.06
CA CYS A 717 44.71 -4.08 -4.45
C CYS A 717 43.84 -5.34 -4.40
N ARG A 718 43.28 -5.65 -3.24
CA ARG A 718 42.33 -6.77 -3.08
C ARG A 718 40.92 -6.47 -3.55
N ASN A 719 40.57 -5.18 -3.64
CA ASN A 719 39.35 -4.75 -4.29
C ASN A 719 39.69 -4.30 -5.70
N ASP A 720 39.18 -5.02 -6.70
CA ASP A 720 39.55 -4.80 -8.09
C ASP A 720 39.32 -3.34 -8.51
N PRO A 721 40.32 -2.67 -9.15
CA PRO A 721 40.13 -1.32 -9.68
C PRO A 721 38.92 -1.18 -10.63
N ARG A 722 38.58 -2.24 -11.37
CA ARG A 722 37.38 -2.31 -12.22
C ARG A 722 36.11 -2.25 -11.38
N SER A 723 36.07 -2.86 -10.18
CA SER A 723 34.95 -2.68 -9.25
C SER A 723 34.85 -1.24 -8.74
N VAL A 724 35.99 -0.63 -8.40
CA VAL A 724 36.06 0.74 -7.86
C VAL A 724 35.62 1.78 -8.88
N PHE A 725 35.92 1.58 -10.17
CA PHE A 725 35.75 2.61 -11.20
C PHE A 725 34.69 2.32 -12.25
N ILE A 726 34.32 1.05 -12.46
CA ILE A 726 33.24 0.64 -13.39
C ILE A 726 32.02 0.20 -12.59
N ALA A 727 32.12 -0.83 -11.74
CA ALA A 727 30.94 -1.37 -11.04
C ALA A 727 30.35 -0.39 -10.01
N HIS A 728 31.17 0.46 -9.40
CA HIS A 728 30.70 1.51 -8.49
C HIS A 728 30.04 2.70 -9.19
N ASP A 729 30.34 2.93 -10.48
CA ASP A 729 29.76 4.04 -11.24
C ASP A 729 28.27 3.76 -11.46
N LYS A 730 27.40 4.65 -11.00
CA LYS A 730 25.94 4.43 -11.01
C LYS A 730 25.39 4.22 -12.43
N ARG A 731 26.11 4.66 -13.46
CA ARG A 731 25.75 4.43 -14.87
C ARG A 731 25.83 2.96 -15.28
N ILE A 732 26.59 2.11 -14.56
CA ILE A 732 26.73 0.68 -14.89
C ILE A 732 25.40 -0.05 -14.94
N LEU A 733 24.44 0.34 -14.09
CA LEU A 733 23.10 -0.24 -14.08
C LEU A 733 22.37 -0.02 -15.42
N GLY A 734 22.60 1.13 -16.07
CA GLY A 734 22.07 1.40 -17.40
C GLY A 734 22.77 0.61 -18.49
N ILE A 735 24.09 0.43 -18.39
CA ILE A 735 24.86 -0.43 -19.31
C ILE A 735 24.36 -1.88 -19.23
N ILE A 736 24.17 -2.43 -18.02
CA ILE A 736 23.64 -3.79 -17.84
C ILE A 736 22.30 -3.94 -18.53
N LEU A 737 21.37 -2.99 -18.33
CA LEU A 737 20.04 -3.04 -18.96
C LEU A 737 20.09 -2.96 -20.48
N GLN A 738 20.99 -2.15 -21.04
CA GLN A 738 21.18 -2.05 -22.49
C GLN A 738 21.82 -3.32 -23.07
N GLU A 739 22.65 -4.03 -22.30
CA GLU A 739 23.34 -5.25 -22.74
C GLU A 739 22.52 -6.53 -22.57
N LEU A 740 21.34 -6.51 -21.94
CA LEU A 740 20.59 -7.74 -21.60
C LEU A 740 20.36 -8.67 -22.80
N ASP A 741 19.95 -8.14 -23.95
CA ASP A 741 19.69 -8.97 -25.12
C ASP A 741 21.00 -9.57 -25.69
N SER A 742 22.09 -8.79 -25.70
CA SER A 742 23.42 -9.29 -26.08
C SER A 742 23.90 -10.38 -25.11
N LEU A 743 23.73 -10.18 -23.80
CA LEU A 743 24.10 -11.15 -22.77
C LEU A 743 23.36 -12.49 -22.91
N VAL A 744 22.12 -12.47 -23.41
CA VAL A 744 21.30 -13.68 -23.65
C VAL A 744 21.61 -14.33 -25.00
N TYR A 745 21.59 -13.55 -26.09
CA TYR A 745 21.58 -14.12 -27.45
C TYR A 745 22.96 -14.16 -28.11
N THR A 746 23.79 -13.13 -27.88
CA THR A 746 25.12 -13.00 -28.48
C THR A 746 26.19 -13.67 -27.61
N GLN A 747 26.32 -13.22 -26.36
CA GLN A 747 27.32 -13.71 -25.40
C GLN A 747 26.90 -15.03 -24.75
N ARG A 748 25.59 -15.29 -24.67
CA ARG A 748 24.99 -16.53 -24.11
C ARG A 748 25.44 -16.84 -22.68
N VAL A 749 25.64 -15.80 -21.88
CA VAL A 749 26.03 -15.91 -20.46
C VAL A 749 24.82 -15.84 -19.54
N LEU A 750 23.74 -15.16 -19.94
CA LEU A 750 22.49 -15.11 -19.19
C LEU A 750 21.40 -15.96 -19.84
N SER A 751 20.59 -16.60 -19.01
CA SER A 751 19.28 -17.13 -19.43
C SER A 751 18.25 -16.01 -19.59
N PRO A 752 17.18 -16.20 -20.39
CA PRO A 752 16.07 -15.25 -20.48
C PRO A 752 15.44 -14.92 -19.12
N ALA A 753 15.36 -15.91 -18.21
CA ALA A 753 14.83 -15.72 -16.86
C ALA A 753 15.72 -14.79 -16.02
N GLN A 754 17.05 -14.99 -16.04
CA GLN A 754 17.99 -14.11 -15.34
C GLN A 754 17.97 -12.68 -15.89
N ALA A 755 17.92 -12.53 -17.22
CA ALA A 755 17.79 -11.22 -17.85
C ALA A 755 16.49 -10.52 -17.45
N GLN A 756 15.38 -11.26 -17.35
CA GLN A 756 14.11 -10.71 -16.85
C GLN A 756 14.22 -10.31 -15.37
N THR A 757 14.86 -11.12 -14.53
CA THR A 757 15.11 -10.76 -13.12
C THR A 757 15.88 -9.44 -13.00
N LEU A 758 16.94 -9.24 -13.81
CA LEU A 758 17.69 -7.98 -13.83
C LEU A 758 16.84 -6.81 -14.31
N ARG A 759 16.07 -7.01 -15.39
CA ARG A 759 15.17 -5.98 -15.97
C ARG A 759 14.12 -5.50 -14.96
N GLU A 760 13.57 -6.42 -14.17
CA GLU A 760 12.55 -6.10 -13.17
C GLU A 760 13.12 -5.40 -11.94
N HIS A 761 14.33 -5.77 -11.51
CA HIS A 761 14.86 -5.33 -10.21
C HIS A 761 15.89 -4.20 -10.30
N ILE A 762 16.45 -3.88 -11.47
CA ILE A 762 17.32 -2.71 -11.64
C ILE A 762 16.46 -1.48 -11.96
N ILE A 763 16.69 -0.37 -11.27
CA ILE A 763 16.06 0.91 -11.65
C ILE A 763 16.73 1.43 -12.93
N PRO A 764 15.95 1.71 -14.00
CA PRO A 764 16.51 2.23 -15.25
C PRO A 764 17.35 3.49 -15.01
N ALA A 765 18.63 3.43 -15.40
CA ALA A 765 19.52 4.57 -15.43
C ALA A 765 19.58 5.14 -16.85
N ILE A 766 19.21 6.40 -17.00
CA ILE A 766 19.29 7.15 -18.26
C ILE A 766 20.66 7.82 -18.30
N LEU A 767 21.45 7.42 -19.30
CA LEU A 767 22.82 7.90 -19.50
C LEU A 767 22.80 9.09 -20.46
N PRO A 768 23.56 10.17 -20.19
CA PRO A 768 23.76 11.27 -21.13
C PRO A 768 24.17 10.78 -22.52
N GLY A 769 23.72 11.48 -23.58
CA GLY A 769 24.01 11.13 -24.99
C GLY A 769 23.20 9.97 -25.57
N THR A 770 22.49 9.17 -24.75
CA THR A 770 21.65 8.07 -25.27
C THR A 770 20.37 8.55 -25.93
N ALA A 771 19.72 7.67 -26.73
CA ALA A 771 18.41 7.97 -27.31
C ALA A 771 17.34 8.26 -26.25
N ALA A 772 17.36 7.52 -25.13
CA ALA A 772 16.46 7.75 -24.00
C ALA A 772 16.68 9.14 -23.35
N PHE A 773 17.93 9.58 -23.24
CA PHE A 773 18.27 10.91 -22.73
C PHE A 773 17.79 12.02 -23.66
N ARG A 774 18.04 11.91 -24.97
CA ARG A 774 17.56 12.88 -25.97
C ARG A 774 16.04 12.98 -26.00
N ALA A 775 15.35 11.84 -25.85
CA ALA A 775 13.89 11.82 -25.70
C ALA A 775 13.43 12.55 -24.43
N LEU A 776 14.11 12.36 -23.29
CA LEU A 776 13.80 13.09 -22.05
C LEU A 776 14.06 14.59 -22.18
N LEU A 777 15.13 14.99 -22.86
CA LEU A 777 15.45 16.39 -23.15
C LEU A 777 14.33 17.03 -23.98
N GLN A 778 13.90 16.37 -25.06
CA GLN A 778 12.78 16.83 -25.89
C GLN A 778 11.46 16.93 -25.09
N HIS A 779 11.15 15.91 -24.29
CA HIS A 779 9.95 15.93 -23.44
C HIS A 779 9.97 17.06 -22.42
N THR A 780 11.14 17.36 -21.85
CA THR A 780 11.32 18.48 -20.91
C THR A 780 10.94 19.82 -21.55
N HIS A 781 11.22 20.03 -22.84
CA HIS A 781 10.80 21.24 -23.54
C HIS A 781 9.27 21.34 -23.70
N THR A 782 8.60 20.21 -23.94
CA THR A 782 7.13 20.18 -24.11
C THR A 782 6.35 20.11 -22.80
N ASN A 783 6.95 19.55 -21.74
CA ASN A 783 6.36 19.39 -20.42
C ASN A 783 7.45 19.58 -19.34
N PRO A 784 7.70 20.82 -18.90
CA PRO A 784 8.73 21.12 -17.90
C PRO A 784 8.52 20.43 -16.55
N MET A 785 7.28 20.06 -16.21
CA MET A 785 6.94 19.37 -14.96
C MET A 785 7.39 17.92 -14.92
N ILE A 786 7.83 17.36 -16.06
CA ILE A 786 8.33 15.98 -16.12
C ILE A 786 9.50 15.74 -15.15
N LYS A 787 10.27 16.80 -14.81
CA LYS A 787 11.38 16.74 -13.85
C LYS A 787 10.97 16.13 -12.51
N ASP A 788 9.72 16.34 -12.07
CA ASP A 788 9.25 15.89 -10.76
C ASP A 788 9.23 14.36 -10.63
N HIS A 789 9.25 13.65 -11.75
CA HIS A 789 9.31 12.19 -11.84
C HIS A 789 10.73 11.63 -11.91
N TYR A 790 11.76 12.45 -11.74
CA TYR A 790 13.16 12.02 -11.87
C TYR A 790 14.03 12.44 -10.67
N ILE A 791 15.09 11.65 -10.48
CA ILE A 791 16.17 11.92 -9.54
C ILE A 791 17.50 11.94 -10.31
N LEU A 792 18.33 12.96 -10.04
CA LEU A 792 19.69 13.05 -10.56
C LEU A 792 20.67 12.60 -9.49
N LYS A 793 21.54 11.66 -9.85
CA LYS A 793 22.59 11.14 -8.97
C LYS A 793 23.97 11.42 -9.55
N PRO A 794 24.92 11.95 -8.77
CA PRO A 794 26.30 12.03 -9.22
C PRO A 794 26.84 10.64 -9.55
N THR A 795 27.53 10.51 -10.68
CA THR A 795 27.91 9.20 -11.26
C THR A 795 28.81 8.38 -10.33
N ARG A 796 29.80 9.01 -9.68
CA ARG A 796 30.86 8.32 -8.90
C ARG A 796 30.97 8.74 -7.44
N ASP A 797 30.09 9.61 -6.97
CA ASP A 797 30.12 10.06 -5.57
C ASP A 797 29.61 8.96 -4.62
N ALA A 798 30.16 8.93 -3.41
CA ALA A 798 29.77 8.01 -2.35
C ALA A 798 28.90 8.75 -1.31
N ARG A 799 28.18 8.00 -0.46
CA ARG A 799 27.42 8.52 0.70
C ARG A 799 26.23 9.44 0.38
N GLY A 800 25.79 9.52 -0.89
CA GLY A 800 24.58 10.22 -1.29
C GLY A 800 24.68 11.75 -1.31
N ALA A 801 25.88 12.32 -1.25
CA ALA A 801 26.07 13.75 -1.44
C ALA A 801 25.75 14.16 -2.90
N GLY A 802 25.28 15.38 -3.08
CA GLY A 802 24.98 15.95 -4.40
C GLY A 802 23.77 15.36 -5.14
N ILE A 803 23.00 14.44 -4.54
CA ILE A 803 21.75 13.92 -5.13
C ILE A 803 20.70 15.02 -5.20
N LEU A 804 20.07 15.18 -6.36
CA LEU A 804 19.03 16.17 -6.61
C LEU A 804 17.72 15.47 -6.99
N LEU A 805 16.63 15.83 -6.33
CA LEU A 805 15.29 15.42 -6.77
C LEU A 805 14.77 16.48 -7.73
N GLY A 806 14.28 16.07 -8.90
CA GLY A 806 13.79 17.01 -9.90
C GLY A 806 12.65 17.89 -9.37
N ARG A 807 11.80 17.34 -8.48
CA ARG A 807 10.75 18.10 -7.78
C ARG A 807 11.26 19.24 -6.88
N ASN A 808 12.50 19.17 -6.42
CA ASN A 808 13.10 20.14 -5.49
C ASN A 808 13.95 21.22 -6.18
N ILE A 809 14.20 21.10 -7.49
CA ILE A 809 14.98 22.08 -8.25
C ILE A 809 14.10 22.85 -9.23
N SER A 810 14.52 24.06 -9.60
CA SER A 810 13.78 24.89 -10.55
C SER A 810 13.82 24.31 -11.96
N ILE A 811 12.88 24.73 -12.82
CA ILE A 811 12.84 24.30 -14.23
C ILE A 811 14.11 24.76 -14.95
N GLU A 812 14.57 25.99 -14.69
CA GLU A 812 15.78 26.57 -15.27
C GLU A 812 17.01 25.79 -14.85
N GLN A 813 17.10 25.42 -13.56
CA GLN A 813 18.18 24.59 -13.05
C GLN A 813 18.18 23.19 -13.70
N TRP A 814 17.01 22.54 -13.80
CA TRP A 814 16.86 21.24 -14.47
C TRP A 814 17.31 21.32 -15.94
N GLN A 815 16.84 22.30 -16.70
CA GLN A 815 17.20 22.50 -18.11
C GLN A 815 18.70 22.81 -18.28
N SER A 816 19.26 23.64 -17.41
CA SER A 816 20.70 23.95 -17.40
C SER A 816 21.55 22.70 -17.20
N ILE A 817 21.20 21.87 -16.21
CA ILE A 817 21.90 20.61 -15.95
C ILE A 817 21.78 19.68 -17.16
N LEU A 818 20.57 19.44 -17.68
CA LEU A 818 20.40 18.55 -18.84
C LEU A 818 21.16 19.03 -20.08
N THR A 819 21.16 20.34 -20.35
CA THR A 819 21.90 20.92 -21.49
C THR A 819 23.40 20.75 -21.31
N SER A 820 23.93 20.93 -20.09
CA SER A 820 25.35 20.69 -19.82
C SER A 820 25.75 19.22 -20.02
N LEU A 821 24.87 18.27 -19.67
CA LEU A 821 25.12 16.84 -19.88
C LEU A 821 25.10 16.46 -21.38
N ASP A 822 24.33 17.18 -22.20
CA ASP A 822 24.27 16.96 -23.65
C ASP A 822 25.50 17.53 -24.39
N SER A 823 26.11 18.60 -23.85
CA SER A 823 27.27 19.25 -24.47
C SER A 823 28.57 18.43 -24.48
N GLN A 824 28.56 17.19 -23.96
CA GLN A 824 29.66 16.21 -24.00
C GLN A 824 31.04 16.69 -23.51
N ASP A 825 31.14 17.81 -22.80
CA ASP A 825 32.40 18.21 -22.15
C ASP A 825 32.60 17.39 -20.87
N ILE A 826 32.94 16.11 -21.07
CA ILE A 826 33.27 15.11 -20.04
C ILE A 826 34.47 15.59 -19.20
N TYR A 827 35.24 16.56 -19.69
CA TYR A 827 36.42 17.15 -19.06
C TYR A 827 36.13 18.46 -18.30
N SER A 828 34.89 18.95 -18.33
CA SER A 828 34.50 20.10 -17.51
C SER A 828 34.58 19.72 -16.02
N ALA A 829 35.01 20.67 -15.17
CA ALA A 829 35.06 20.51 -13.72
C ALA A 829 33.66 20.37 -13.06
N ALA A 830 32.59 20.28 -13.86
CA ALA A 830 31.22 20.18 -13.41
C ALA A 830 30.84 18.74 -13.01
N THR A 831 30.02 18.61 -11.96
CA THR A 831 29.51 17.32 -11.50
C THR A 831 28.73 16.60 -12.60
N GLN A 832 29.16 15.40 -12.97
CA GLN A 832 28.46 14.54 -13.91
C GLN A 832 27.31 13.80 -13.22
N TYR A 833 26.14 13.81 -13.85
CA TYR A 833 24.92 13.20 -13.33
C TYR A 833 24.41 12.09 -14.24
N MET A 834 23.71 11.15 -13.63
CA MET A 834 22.87 10.17 -14.29
C MET A 834 21.43 10.32 -13.76
N LEU A 835 20.42 9.98 -14.57
CA LEU A 835 19.01 10.12 -14.19
C LEU A 835 18.30 8.77 -13.96
N GLN A 836 17.53 8.66 -12.88
CA GLN A 836 16.60 7.54 -12.66
C GLN A 836 15.17 8.07 -12.49
N PRO A 837 14.14 7.28 -12.84
CA PRO A 837 12.78 7.54 -12.39
C PRO A 837 12.72 7.62 -10.86
N LEU A 838 12.00 8.60 -10.34
CA LEU A 838 11.70 8.71 -8.92
C LEU A 838 10.59 7.71 -8.58
N LEU A 839 10.92 6.72 -7.74
CA LEU A 839 9.96 5.69 -7.32
C LEU A 839 9.14 6.13 -6.10
N ASP A 840 7.88 5.76 -6.08
CA ASP A 840 7.06 5.80 -4.87
C ASP A 840 7.48 4.68 -3.92
N LEU A 841 8.12 5.07 -2.81
CA LEU A 841 8.62 4.16 -1.80
C LEU A 841 7.59 3.89 -0.71
N ARG A 842 7.50 2.63 -0.28
CA ARG A 842 6.68 2.23 0.86
C ARG A 842 7.12 3.00 2.11
N SER A 843 6.14 3.49 2.86
CA SER A 843 6.37 4.11 4.17
C SER A 843 5.95 3.15 5.27
N PHE A 844 6.61 3.23 6.41
CA PHE A 844 6.39 2.36 7.56
C PHE A 844 6.23 3.18 8.83
N GLU A 845 5.47 2.68 9.79
CA GLU A 845 5.42 3.23 11.15
C GLU A 845 6.43 2.44 12.00
N TRP A 846 7.60 3.01 12.26
CA TRP A 846 8.68 2.34 13.00
C TRP A 846 8.90 3.01 14.34
N PHE A 847 9.08 2.20 15.39
CA PHE A 847 9.49 2.65 16.71
C PHE A 847 11.00 2.90 16.69
N TRP A 848 11.41 4.16 16.82
CA TRP A 848 12.83 4.52 16.73
C TRP A 848 13.58 4.32 18.04
N ASP A 849 13.03 4.87 19.12
CA ASP A 849 13.56 4.81 20.48
C ASP A 849 12.53 5.43 21.45
N GLU A 850 12.80 5.39 22.76
CA GLU A 850 11.90 5.95 23.78
C GLU A 850 11.72 7.48 23.69
N GLU A 851 12.66 8.21 23.09
CA GLU A 851 12.55 9.68 22.95
C GLU A 851 11.72 10.05 21.71
N ARG A 852 12.00 9.39 20.59
CA ARG A 852 11.43 9.71 19.27
C ARG A 852 10.16 8.94 18.95
N GLN A 853 9.87 7.86 19.69
CA GLN A 853 8.68 7.04 19.59
C GLN A 853 8.44 6.51 18.15
N VAL A 854 7.19 6.20 17.81
CA VAL A 854 6.81 5.75 16.47
C VAL A 854 6.86 6.90 15.48
N ARG A 855 7.59 6.72 14.38
CA ARG A 855 7.69 7.68 13.28
C ARG A 855 7.31 7.05 11.96
N LYS A 856 6.66 7.86 11.12
CA LYS A 856 6.47 7.51 9.71
C LYS A 856 7.80 7.64 8.98
N SER A 857 8.28 6.53 8.43
CA SER A 857 9.64 6.41 7.89
C SER A 857 9.67 5.75 6.52
N ARG A 858 10.76 5.98 5.79
CA ARG A 858 11.17 5.20 4.61
C ARG A 858 12.50 4.52 4.92
N SER A 859 12.81 3.45 4.19
CA SER A 859 14.00 2.65 4.44
C SER A 859 14.75 2.33 3.15
N VAL A 860 16.08 2.38 3.22
CA VAL A 860 17.01 1.94 2.17
C VAL A 860 17.80 0.77 2.72
N GLY A 861 17.56 -0.41 2.16
CA GLY A 861 18.31 -1.61 2.50
C GLY A 861 19.63 -1.68 1.74
N THR A 862 20.43 -2.67 2.07
CA THR A 862 21.67 -2.98 1.36
C THR A 862 21.96 -4.46 1.51
N TYR A 863 22.71 -5.05 0.59
CA TYR A 863 23.24 -6.41 0.75
C TYR A 863 24.70 -6.44 0.28
N TYR A 864 25.41 -7.50 0.64
CA TYR A 864 26.82 -7.67 0.31
C TYR A 864 27.03 -8.81 -0.68
N SER A 865 27.93 -8.56 -1.62
CA SER A 865 28.42 -9.52 -2.60
C SER A 865 29.94 -9.53 -2.55
N VAL A 866 30.54 -10.65 -2.17
CA VAL A 866 31.99 -10.80 -2.07
C VAL A 866 32.45 -11.76 -3.15
N ASN A 867 33.36 -11.30 -4.00
CA ASN A 867 33.86 -12.04 -5.16
C ASN A 867 32.71 -12.62 -6.00
N GLY A 868 31.66 -11.80 -6.20
CA GLY A 868 30.46 -12.12 -6.96
C GLY A 868 29.42 -12.97 -6.23
N ARG A 869 29.73 -13.52 -5.05
CA ARG A 869 28.80 -14.35 -4.26
C ARG A 869 27.96 -13.50 -3.34
N PHE A 870 26.66 -13.76 -3.28
CA PHE A 870 25.78 -13.18 -2.27
C PHE A 870 26.18 -13.71 -0.88
N VAL A 871 26.45 -12.82 0.08
CA VAL A 871 26.89 -13.22 1.43
C VAL A 871 25.92 -12.80 2.54
N GLY A 872 24.93 -11.97 2.22
CA GLY A 872 23.84 -11.63 3.14
C GLY A 872 23.33 -10.20 3.04
N LEU A 873 22.23 -9.92 3.73
CA LEU A 873 21.70 -8.58 3.93
C LEU A 873 22.60 -7.77 4.85
N GLY A 874 22.71 -6.47 4.55
CA GLY A 874 23.20 -5.46 5.46
C GLY A 874 22.11 -4.92 6.39
N MET A 875 22.27 -3.67 6.80
CA MET A 875 21.30 -2.95 7.63
C MET A 875 20.36 -2.11 6.77
N TRP A 876 19.14 -1.94 7.25
CA TRP A 876 18.18 -0.98 6.73
C TRP A 876 18.46 0.39 7.35
N ARG A 877 18.81 1.37 6.51
CA ARG A 877 18.89 2.78 6.95
C ARG A 877 17.51 3.38 6.84
N THR A 878 17.05 4.03 7.90
CA THR A 878 15.68 4.49 8.01
C THR A 878 15.62 5.93 8.45
N GLY A 879 14.99 6.76 7.62
CA GLY A 879 14.77 8.18 7.88
C GLY A 879 13.29 8.52 7.90
N ALA A 880 12.96 9.67 8.48
CA ALA A 880 11.60 10.19 8.47
C ALA A 880 11.13 10.44 7.02
N VAL A 881 9.81 10.37 6.77
CA VAL A 881 9.27 10.64 5.41
C VAL A 881 9.52 12.05 4.89
N SER A 882 9.89 12.99 5.78
CA SER A 882 10.33 14.35 5.46
C SER A 882 11.73 14.41 4.84
N GLU A 883 12.53 13.36 5.01
CA GLU A 883 13.85 13.26 4.37
C GLU A 883 13.67 12.85 2.90
N ASP A 884 14.21 13.64 1.99
CA ASP A 884 14.17 13.37 0.56
C ASP A 884 15.17 12.29 0.14
N VAL A 885 16.31 12.21 0.82
CA VAL A 885 17.39 11.25 0.54
C VAL A 885 17.84 10.60 1.84
N ILE A 886 17.77 9.26 1.89
CA ILE A 886 18.25 8.47 3.01
C ILE A 886 19.61 7.90 2.65
N SER A 887 20.63 8.29 3.41
CA SER A 887 22.02 7.87 3.22
C SER A 887 22.73 7.68 4.56
N ALA A 888 24.02 7.30 4.53
CA ALA A 888 24.81 7.15 5.74
C ALA A 888 25.01 8.48 6.52
N SER A 889 24.87 9.62 5.83
CA SER A 889 25.02 10.97 6.40
C SER A 889 23.71 11.60 6.86
N THR A 890 22.56 10.96 6.64
CA THR A 890 21.26 11.45 7.12
C THR A 890 21.30 11.58 8.65
N LYS A 891 20.97 12.78 9.14
CA LYS A 891 21.07 13.12 10.57
C LYS A 891 19.96 12.47 11.39
N ASP A 892 18.72 12.58 10.93
CA ASP A 892 17.53 12.02 11.59
C ASP A 892 17.23 10.63 11.01
N ALA A 893 18.04 9.65 11.41
CA ALA A 893 17.91 8.27 10.95
C ALA A 893 18.28 7.24 12.02
N THR A 894 17.66 6.07 11.92
CA THR A 894 17.98 4.85 12.67
C THR A 894 18.42 3.74 11.71
N SER A 895 19.05 2.70 12.24
CA SER A 895 19.47 1.52 11.47
C SER A 895 18.84 0.26 12.05
N VAL A 896 18.21 -0.55 11.21
CA VAL A 896 17.44 -1.73 11.62
C VAL A 896 18.04 -2.97 10.96
N LEU A 897 18.21 -4.05 11.72
CA LEU A 897 18.59 -5.37 11.19
C LEU A 897 17.35 -6.11 10.69
N ALA A 898 17.52 -7.24 10.00
CA ALA A 898 16.40 -8.05 9.55
C ALA A 898 16.40 -9.45 10.16
N VAL A 899 15.21 -10.00 10.32
CA VAL A 899 14.95 -11.39 10.64
C VAL A 899 14.02 -11.99 9.60
N VAL A 900 14.08 -13.29 9.38
CA VAL A 900 13.20 -14.00 8.45
C VAL A 900 12.27 -14.94 9.19
N ALA A 901 11.01 -15.00 8.76
CA ALA A 901 10.12 -16.08 9.15
C ALA A 901 10.47 -17.36 8.37
N LEU A 902 10.66 -18.45 9.10
CA LEU A 902 10.84 -19.78 8.53
C LEU A 902 9.45 -20.35 8.20
N ASN A 903 9.27 -20.80 6.96
CA ASN A 903 8.07 -21.53 6.58
C ASN A 903 8.02 -22.84 7.39
N SER A 904 6.91 -23.10 8.07
CA SER A 904 6.59 -24.44 8.56
C SER A 904 5.86 -25.24 7.48
#